data_AF-A0A839K660-F1
#
_entry.id   AF-A0A839K660-F1
#
_cell.length_a   1.000
_cell.length_b   1.000
_cell.length_c   1.000
_cell.angle_alpha   90.00
_cell.angle_beta   90.00
_cell.angle_gamma   90.00
#
_symmetry.space_group_name_H-M   'P 1'
#
loop_
_entity.id
_entity.type
_entity.pdbx_description
1 polymer ?
#
loop_
_entity_poly.entity_id
_entity_poly.type
_entity_poly.pdbx_seq_one_letter_code
_entity_poly.pdbx_strand_id
1 'polypeptide(L)'
;MKNRYFKRWLVLLLILAIVFPLGFNSYINNAYAARTGTVNASSLNVRQEPSTTSAKVQLSDGTNVFLKKGEKVTILAESGDFYYVSLKFNGKTVKGYVHQDYIDAPKPTATPKPTATPKPTKAPKATTTPTVTPKPDNQAVEIKTELKLKGSITASSLNVRSGPATTYSKVASLSKGNAVTVINEVQVEGEEWYGISFKVNGKTKKGFVMSSYVKLSYTEAIKSDVCVKTVKIRKTASDKATYLKNKDGNIIVLKKERGLWLIDEVMVGGVKWFKVQFTLSGTKYTGYVTSDQVKLRVMVTEPAVTQAPTPAAEPTPTVTPKPTEGATPTAKPSKAPTPKPTAAPTSTPSTTPGQYYEVAGNMVLDKVTQPVTGFVCNTIQLNIYRNILVSSELLYDNNDQPILLSNGQEVLVTGVVSVNSKPYYNISTNAGVYGYVQAEYIYIGSQLPAPGSKAPSPTPTPVVTGTDNVDFETKLAMEGFPESYKVLLRQLHNMYPNWVFKAYHTGLDWNTVITAESTPGKNLLPNSKGVEWKSLEAGAYNWKTDTFIVFDGSTWVTASRAAIEYYMDPRNFLNTNGIFQFELLRYQNGYQNLNGVENILKGTALYKTSYSYTDDFGATQSITYGETFIKAAEYSGVSPYHLASRVKQEVVTGATTLSSSVSGTYPGYEGYYNFYNIGANDSAGGGAVANGLKYAKNGSSNAVNNSLYMIPWTSPYRSIVGGSYFLGGSYINRGQDTIYLQKFNVTPISTYYHQYMTNVEAPFAEAKKILSAYNGMADSPIVFSIPVYLNMPSSPVSAPTTMFNPNNWLKSLKIYDMSGQELAITPTFSQTERNYYLIVPNNTEYVNILASPVSKKASISGGGHTLLNVGINQVVVPVIAENGDIANYTINIVRE
;
A
#
# COMPACT_ATOMS: atom_id res chain seq x y z
N MET A 1 -40.21 3.76 -4.48
CA MET A 1 -39.39 3.50 -5.68
C MET A 1 -38.68 2.17 -5.48
N LYS A 2 -38.97 1.15 -6.30
CA LYS A 2 -38.60 -0.26 -6.06
C LYS A 2 -37.86 -0.87 -7.27
N ASN A 3 -37.05 -1.89 -7.02
CA ASN A 3 -36.67 -2.96 -7.97
C ASN A 3 -35.88 -2.63 -9.27
N ARG A 4 -34.94 -1.67 -9.27
CA ARG A 4 -33.96 -1.51 -10.38
C ARG A 4 -32.49 -1.76 -10.06
N TYR A 5 -32.08 -1.82 -8.79
CA TYR A 5 -30.67 -2.04 -8.41
C TYR A 5 -30.32 -3.51 -8.12
N PHE A 6 -31.30 -4.36 -7.79
CA PHE A 6 -31.08 -5.70 -7.25
C PHE A 6 -30.51 -6.74 -8.24
N LYS A 7 -30.65 -6.54 -9.56
CA LYS A 7 -30.21 -7.52 -10.58
C LYS A 7 -28.74 -7.39 -11.01
N ARG A 8 -27.97 -6.45 -10.45
CA ARG A 8 -26.53 -6.29 -10.76
C ARG A 8 -25.59 -6.90 -9.72
N TRP A 9 -26.10 -7.24 -8.53
CA TRP A 9 -25.28 -7.67 -7.39
C TRP A 9 -25.19 -9.19 -7.22
N LEU A 10 -26.14 -9.96 -7.78
CA LEU A 10 -26.20 -11.41 -7.59
C LEU A 10 -25.11 -12.20 -8.35
N VAL A 11 -24.55 -11.62 -9.42
CA VAL A 11 -23.55 -12.30 -10.28
C VAL A 11 -22.15 -12.28 -9.67
N LEU A 12 -21.81 -11.24 -8.91
CA LEU A 12 -20.51 -11.11 -8.23
C LEU A 12 -20.41 -11.94 -6.94
N LEU A 13 -21.50 -12.58 -6.50
CA LEU A 13 -21.58 -13.34 -5.24
C LEU A 13 -21.80 -14.85 -5.40
N LEU A 14 -21.98 -15.36 -6.62
CA LEU A 14 -22.43 -16.74 -6.86
C LEU A 14 -21.33 -17.75 -7.28
N ILE A 15 -20.06 -17.35 -7.27
CA ILE A 15 -18.90 -18.22 -7.61
C ILE A 15 -18.03 -18.56 -6.37
N LEU A 16 -18.32 -17.99 -5.19
CA LEU A 16 -17.49 -18.11 -3.98
C LEU A 16 -18.12 -18.89 -2.80
N ALA A 17 -19.16 -19.69 -3.07
CA ALA A 17 -19.75 -20.66 -2.16
C ALA A 17 -20.08 -21.97 -2.91
N ILE A 18 -20.07 -23.13 -2.21
CA ILE A 18 -20.10 -24.52 -2.74
C ILE A 18 -18.67 -24.92 -3.22
N VAL A 19 -17.90 -25.90 -2.66
CA VAL A 19 -18.17 -27.15 -1.89
C VAL A 19 -17.12 -27.39 -0.77
N PHE A 20 -17.53 -28.01 0.34
CA PHE A 20 -16.77 -28.99 1.17
C PHE A 20 -17.64 -30.27 1.23
N PRO A 21 -17.16 -31.50 1.54
CA PRO A 21 -15.92 -31.89 2.25
C PRO A 21 -15.05 -32.93 1.47
N LEU A 22 -13.83 -33.30 1.88
CA LEU A 22 -13.46 -34.27 2.94
C LEU A 22 -11.92 -34.38 3.05
N GLY A 23 -11.39 -34.83 4.19
CA GLY A 23 -10.03 -35.42 4.26
C GLY A 23 -9.11 -34.92 5.38
N PHE A 24 -9.03 -35.68 6.48
CA PHE A 24 -7.85 -35.66 7.37
C PHE A 24 -6.64 -36.24 6.63
N ASN A 25 -5.46 -35.59 6.69
CA ASN A 25 -4.22 -36.29 7.09
C ASN A 25 -2.95 -35.42 7.21
N SER A 26 -2.17 -35.77 8.23
CA SER A 26 -0.70 -35.88 8.27
C SER A 26 0.21 -34.71 7.83
N TYR A 27 0.94 -34.17 8.79
CA TYR A 27 2.17 -33.39 8.56
C TYR A 27 3.24 -34.23 7.84
N ILE A 28 3.71 -33.76 6.68
CA ILE A 28 4.90 -34.30 6.02
C ILE A 28 6.12 -33.48 6.44
N ASN A 29 6.97 -34.05 7.29
CA ASN A 29 8.35 -33.58 7.44
C ASN A 29 9.22 -34.30 6.40
N ASN A 30 9.78 -33.55 5.44
CA ASN A 30 10.77 -34.11 4.51
C ASN A 30 12.08 -34.37 5.25
N ALA A 31 12.34 -35.63 5.59
CA ALA A 31 13.60 -36.06 6.20
C ALA A 31 14.70 -36.19 5.14
N TYR A 32 15.80 -35.44 5.30
CA TYR A 32 17.03 -35.67 4.55
C TYR A 32 17.72 -36.96 5.05
N ALA A 33 18.33 -37.71 4.13
CA ALA A 33 19.18 -38.83 4.49
C ALA A 33 20.46 -38.29 5.18
N ALA A 34 20.60 -38.58 6.47
CA ALA A 34 21.71 -38.10 7.28
C ALA A 34 23.07 -38.64 6.77
N ARG A 35 24.04 -37.76 6.51
CA ARG A 35 25.39 -38.14 6.05
C ARG A 35 26.47 -37.69 7.03
N THR A 36 27.58 -38.41 7.10
CA THR A 36 28.70 -38.03 7.99
C THR A 36 29.66 -37.08 7.28
N GLY A 37 30.06 -36.00 7.95
CA GLY A 37 31.16 -35.11 7.56
C GLY A 37 32.28 -35.11 8.59
N THR A 38 33.49 -34.77 8.18
CA THR A 38 34.70 -34.71 9.03
C THR A 38 35.24 -33.28 9.09
N VAL A 39 35.55 -32.77 10.28
CA VAL A 39 35.96 -31.38 10.48
C VAL A 39 37.40 -31.18 10.01
N ASN A 40 37.66 -30.23 9.10
CA ASN A 40 38.98 -29.98 8.54
C ASN A 40 39.75 -28.82 9.22
N ALA A 41 39.02 -27.98 9.98
CA ALA A 41 39.53 -26.83 10.72
C ALA A 41 40.06 -27.22 12.12
N SER A 42 41.08 -26.51 12.62
CA SER A 42 41.69 -26.76 13.94
C SER A 42 40.73 -26.55 15.11
N SER A 43 39.87 -25.54 15.03
CA SER A 43 38.75 -25.31 15.94
C SER A 43 37.60 -24.64 15.19
N LEU A 44 36.39 -25.22 15.28
CA LEU A 44 35.19 -24.80 14.56
C LEU A 44 34.05 -24.58 15.56
N ASN A 45 33.61 -23.33 15.74
CA ASN A 45 32.50 -23.03 16.65
C ASN A 45 31.18 -23.57 16.08
N VAL A 46 30.40 -24.25 16.91
CA VAL A 46 29.02 -24.64 16.60
C VAL A 46 28.10 -23.49 17.01
N ARG A 47 27.16 -23.09 16.14
CA ARG A 47 26.34 -21.87 16.31
C ARG A 47 24.85 -22.17 16.39
N GLN A 48 24.10 -21.25 16.98
CA GLN A 48 22.66 -21.39 17.17
C GLN A 48 21.90 -21.19 15.85
N GLU A 49 22.41 -20.31 14.97
CA GLU A 49 21.84 -19.99 13.64
C GLU A 49 22.91 -20.12 12.52
N PRO A 50 22.52 -20.26 11.24
CA PRO A 50 23.42 -20.34 10.08
C PRO A 50 24.05 -18.97 9.72
N SER A 51 24.84 -18.41 10.64
CA SER A 51 25.55 -17.14 10.45
C SER A 51 26.88 -17.11 11.21
N THR A 52 27.92 -16.49 10.64
CA THR A 52 29.23 -16.30 11.29
C THR A 52 29.19 -15.30 12.45
N THR A 53 28.12 -14.51 12.60
CA THR A 53 27.89 -13.59 13.71
C THR A 53 26.94 -14.17 14.78
N SER A 54 26.26 -15.29 14.51
CA SER A 54 25.36 -15.94 15.47
C SER A 54 26.09 -16.39 16.74
N ALA A 55 25.39 -16.32 17.87
CA ALA A 55 25.85 -16.87 19.15
C ALA A 55 26.28 -18.33 19.01
N LYS A 56 27.32 -18.70 19.76
CA LYS A 56 27.77 -20.09 19.84
C LYS A 56 26.72 -20.91 20.58
N VAL A 57 26.58 -22.18 20.24
CA VAL A 57 25.84 -23.12 21.09
C VAL A 57 26.60 -23.24 22.40
N GLN A 58 25.89 -23.07 23.52
CA GLN A 58 26.47 -23.06 24.86
C GLN A 58 25.76 -24.12 25.70
N LEU A 59 26.52 -24.91 26.47
CA LEU A 59 25.95 -25.85 27.43
C LEU A 59 25.42 -25.09 28.66
N SER A 60 24.58 -25.76 29.46
CA SER A 60 23.97 -25.23 30.68
C SER A 60 24.98 -24.81 31.77
N ASP A 61 26.24 -25.22 31.64
CA ASP A 61 27.37 -24.84 32.51
C ASP A 61 28.16 -23.62 31.98
N GLY A 62 27.71 -23.01 30.89
CA GLY A 62 28.38 -21.88 30.24
C GLY A 62 29.46 -22.27 29.23
N THR A 63 29.73 -23.55 28.99
CA THR A 63 30.75 -23.99 28.04
C THR A 63 30.29 -23.80 26.59
N ASN A 64 31.06 -23.04 25.80
CA ASN A 64 30.85 -22.91 24.36
C ASN A 64 31.19 -24.22 23.63
N VAL A 65 30.30 -24.67 22.75
CA VAL A 65 30.45 -25.89 21.95
C VAL A 65 31.25 -25.60 20.69
N PHE A 66 32.28 -26.40 20.46
CA PHE A 66 33.15 -26.33 19.30
C PHE A 66 33.57 -27.74 18.87
N LEU A 67 34.08 -27.85 17.64
CA LEU A 67 34.61 -29.06 17.05
C LEU A 67 36.11 -28.89 16.78
N LYS A 68 36.87 -29.98 16.83
CA LYS A 68 38.30 -30.04 16.52
C LYS A 68 38.56 -30.76 15.20
N LYS A 69 39.73 -30.51 14.60
CA LYS A 69 40.14 -31.17 13.36
C LYS A 69 40.11 -32.71 13.50
N GLY A 70 39.45 -33.38 12.56
CA GLY A 70 39.26 -34.82 12.54
C GLY A 70 37.99 -35.32 13.25
N GLU A 71 37.28 -34.48 14.00
CA GLU A 71 36.00 -34.87 14.61
C GLU A 71 34.92 -35.09 13.54
N LYS A 72 34.04 -36.06 13.78
CA LYS A 72 32.96 -36.43 12.86
C LYS A 72 31.62 -35.90 13.34
N VAL A 73 30.84 -35.38 12.40
CA VAL A 73 29.50 -34.84 12.63
C VAL A 73 28.50 -35.47 11.68
N THR A 74 27.26 -35.63 12.13
CA THR A 74 26.14 -36.05 11.28
C THR A 74 25.48 -34.80 10.71
N ILE A 75 25.60 -34.57 9.40
CA ILE A 75 24.89 -33.52 8.68
C ILE A 75 23.42 -33.94 8.56
N LEU A 76 22.53 -33.09 9.09
CA LEU A 76 21.08 -33.28 9.10
C LEU A 76 20.36 -32.45 8.04
N ALA A 77 20.88 -31.26 7.74
CA ALA A 77 20.36 -30.37 6.69
C ALA A 77 21.45 -29.39 6.19
N GLU A 78 21.21 -28.79 5.03
CA GLU A 78 22.02 -27.71 4.44
C GLU A 78 21.19 -26.42 4.46
N SER A 79 21.80 -25.28 4.79
CA SER A 79 21.15 -23.97 4.90
C SER A 79 22.13 -22.87 4.50
N GLY A 80 22.03 -22.40 3.25
CA GLY A 80 23.04 -21.53 2.65
C GLY A 80 24.43 -22.19 2.70
N ASP A 81 25.43 -21.44 3.15
CA ASP A 81 26.80 -21.93 3.34
C ASP A 81 27.02 -22.68 4.68
N PHE A 82 25.94 -23.11 5.36
CA PHE A 82 26.03 -23.81 6.65
C PHE A 82 25.39 -25.20 6.59
N TYR A 83 25.99 -26.14 7.32
CA TYR A 83 25.39 -27.43 7.64
C TYR A 83 24.79 -27.37 9.04
N TYR A 84 23.53 -27.79 9.17
CA TYR A 84 22.95 -28.12 10.45
C TYR A 84 23.38 -29.54 10.82
N VAL A 85 24.12 -29.67 11.92
CA VAL A 85 24.83 -30.89 12.30
C VAL A 85 24.42 -31.37 13.68
N SER A 86 24.54 -32.68 13.89
CA SER A 86 24.49 -33.34 15.20
C SER A 86 25.86 -33.92 15.52
N LEU A 87 26.34 -33.67 16.74
CA LEU A 87 27.64 -34.12 17.25
C LEU A 87 27.51 -34.61 18.70
N LYS A 88 28.57 -35.22 19.24
CA LYS A 88 28.71 -35.44 20.69
C LYS A 88 29.78 -34.50 21.24
N PHE A 89 29.44 -33.74 22.27
CA PHE A 89 30.34 -32.84 22.99
C PHE A 89 30.19 -33.07 24.49
N ASN A 90 31.29 -33.32 25.20
CA ASN A 90 31.30 -33.74 26.61
C ASN A 90 30.29 -34.88 26.92
N GLY A 91 30.24 -35.89 26.05
CA GLY A 91 29.33 -37.05 26.17
C GLY A 91 27.86 -36.79 25.80
N LYS A 92 27.41 -35.53 25.72
CA LYS A 92 26.04 -35.15 25.36
C LYS A 92 25.89 -34.98 23.86
N THR A 93 24.74 -35.36 23.31
CA THR A 93 24.40 -35.06 21.90
C THR A 93 23.97 -33.60 21.80
N VAL A 94 24.63 -32.85 20.91
CA VAL A 94 24.36 -31.42 20.67
C VAL A 94 24.08 -31.22 19.18
N LYS A 95 23.20 -30.28 18.84
CA LYS A 95 22.91 -29.85 17.47
C LYS A 95 23.18 -28.36 17.30
N GLY A 96 23.51 -27.95 16.08
CA GLY A 96 23.73 -26.55 15.72
C GLY A 96 24.33 -26.41 14.33
N TYR A 97 24.69 -25.19 13.95
CA TYR A 97 25.17 -24.84 12.62
C TYR A 97 26.70 -24.70 12.58
N VAL A 98 27.29 -25.17 11.48
CA VAL A 98 28.72 -25.01 11.15
C VAL A 98 28.88 -24.65 9.68
N HIS A 99 29.87 -23.83 9.32
CA HIS A 99 30.08 -23.41 7.93
C HIS A 99 30.62 -24.58 7.08
N GLN A 100 30.13 -24.73 5.85
CA GLN A 100 30.36 -25.92 5.02
C GLN A 100 31.84 -26.11 4.65
N ASP A 101 32.56 -25.02 4.39
CA ASP A 101 34.00 -25.03 4.05
C ASP A 101 34.89 -25.78 5.07
N TYR A 102 34.41 -25.90 6.31
CA TYR A 102 35.15 -26.55 7.40
C TYR A 102 34.78 -28.01 7.64
N ILE A 103 33.91 -28.59 6.79
CA ILE A 103 33.42 -29.97 6.90
C ILE A 103 33.67 -30.73 5.59
N ASP A 104 34.65 -31.62 5.59
CA ASP A 104 34.90 -32.57 4.50
C ASP A 104 33.80 -33.64 4.51
N ALA A 105 32.86 -33.54 3.56
CA ALA A 105 31.78 -34.51 3.38
C ALA A 105 31.66 -34.94 1.89
N PRO A 106 31.40 -36.23 1.61
CA PRO A 106 31.16 -36.68 0.24
C PRO A 106 29.87 -36.04 -0.32
N LYS A 107 30.02 -35.31 -1.43
CA LYS A 107 28.92 -34.65 -2.15
C LYS A 107 28.00 -35.73 -2.79
N PRO A 108 26.67 -35.55 -2.87
CA PRO A 108 25.78 -36.60 -3.36
C PRO A 108 26.05 -36.94 -4.83
N THR A 109 26.46 -38.17 -5.11
CA THR A 109 26.59 -38.68 -6.48
C THR A 109 25.20 -38.97 -7.05
N ALA A 110 24.88 -38.43 -8.23
CA ALA A 110 23.60 -38.70 -8.90
C ALA A 110 23.54 -40.17 -9.37
N THR A 111 22.55 -40.92 -8.88
CA THR A 111 22.29 -42.33 -9.22
C THR A 111 21.86 -42.46 -10.69
N PRO A 112 22.32 -43.49 -11.45
CA PRO A 112 22.27 -43.47 -12.91
C PRO A 112 20.88 -43.71 -13.53
N LYS A 113 20.71 -43.15 -14.73
CA LYS A 113 19.54 -43.30 -15.61
C LYS A 113 19.55 -44.67 -16.33
N PRO A 114 18.42 -45.40 -16.45
CA PRO A 114 18.35 -46.64 -17.23
C PRO A 114 18.51 -46.43 -18.76
N THR A 115 19.03 -47.44 -19.45
CA THR A 115 19.42 -47.40 -20.88
C THR A 115 18.50 -48.27 -21.76
N ALA A 116 18.17 -47.74 -22.96
CA ALA A 116 17.71 -48.31 -24.25
C ALA A 116 17.20 -49.79 -24.36
N THR A 117 16.35 -50.21 -25.31
CA THR A 117 16.22 -49.94 -26.78
C THR A 117 14.88 -50.59 -27.27
N PRO A 118 14.38 -50.55 -28.55
CA PRO A 118 14.99 -50.13 -29.82
C PRO A 118 14.16 -49.17 -30.72
N LYS A 119 14.71 -48.90 -31.92
CA LYS A 119 14.36 -47.83 -32.88
C LYS A 119 14.18 -48.39 -34.30
N PRO A 120 13.22 -47.85 -35.07
CA PRO A 120 13.49 -47.26 -36.42
C PRO A 120 13.20 -45.72 -36.45
N THR A 121 13.62 -44.89 -37.42
CA THR A 121 14.59 -45.08 -38.52
C THR A 121 15.43 -43.80 -38.84
N LYS A 122 15.12 -43.00 -39.88
CA LYS A 122 15.85 -41.83 -40.44
C LYS A 122 14.81 -40.76 -40.88
N ALA A 123 14.89 -39.47 -40.53
CA ALA A 123 15.85 -38.41 -40.91
C ALA A 123 15.66 -37.87 -42.35
N PRO A 124 15.61 -36.53 -42.55
CA PRO A 124 16.88 -35.84 -42.82
C PRO A 124 17.14 -34.51 -42.08
N LYS A 125 18.41 -34.14 -42.16
CA LYS A 125 19.25 -33.17 -41.42
C LYS A 125 19.08 -31.69 -41.82
N ALA A 126 19.13 -30.80 -40.82
CA ALA A 126 19.76 -29.47 -40.87
C ALA A 126 20.50 -29.28 -39.54
N THR A 127 21.83 -29.31 -39.51
CA THR A 127 22.77 -28.18 -39.69
C THR A 127 22.88 -27.30 -38.43
N THR A 128 24.12 -27.14 -37.98
CA THR A 128 24.50 -26.69 -36.63
C THR A 128 24.36 -25.18 -36.39
N THR A 129 23.82 -24.81 -35.22
CA THR A 129 23.96 -23.47 -34.63
C THR A 129 24.74 -23.59 -33.32
N PRO A 130 25.75 -22.74 -33.04
CA PRO A 130 26.59 -22.85 -31.85
C PRO A 130 25.88 -22.37 -30.57
N THR A 131 26.29 -22.95 -29.45
CA THR A 131 25.90 -22.56 -28.10
C THR A 131 26.33 -21.12 -27.77
N VAL A 132 25.40 -20.28 -27.30
CA VAL A 132 25.73 -19.05 -26.56
C VAL A 132 24.89 -18.97 -25.29
N THR A 133 25.55 -18.72 -24.16
CA THR A 133 24.96 -18.60 -22.82
C THR A 133 24.25 -17.26 -22.65
N PRO A 134 23.02 -17.19 -22.10
CA PRO A 134 22.40 -15.91 -21.73
C PRO A 134 23.02 -15.35 -20.45
N LYS A 135 24.04 -14.50 -20.63
CA LYS A 135 24.46 -13.48 -19.66
C LYS A 135 23.53 -12.25 -19.82
N PRO A 136 23.24 -11.45 -18.78
CA PRO A 136 22.37 -10.28 -18.93
C PRO A 136 23.06 -9.26 -19.85
N ASP A 137 22.47 -9.00 -21.02
CA ASP A 137 23.11 -8.15 -22.02
C ASP A 137 22.72 -6.68 -21.84
N ASN A 138 23.72 -5.85 -21.50
CA ASN A 138 23.61 -4.39 -21.58
C ASN A 138 23.69 -3.99 -23.07
N GLN A 139 22.65 -4.24 -23.86
CA GLN A 139 22.56 -3.62 -25.18
C GLN A 139 22.06 -2.19 -25.06
N ALA A 140 22.85 -1.24 -25.54
CA ALA A 140 22.43 0.15 -25.67
C ALA A 140 21.34 0.23 -26.74
N VAL A 141 20.22 0.88 -26.42
CA VAL A 141 19.14 1.12 -27.39
C VAL A 141 19.69 1.90 -28.59
N GLU A 142 19.55 1.33 -29.79
CA GLU A 142 20.04 1.96 -31.01
C GLU A 142 19.15 3.16 -31.40
N ILE A 143 19.75 4.35 -31.45
CA ILE A 143 19.03 5.61 -31.61
C ILE A 143 18.79 5.89 -33.09
N LYS A 144 17.56 5.62 -33.56
CA LYS A 144 17.14 5.80 -34.97
C LYS A 144 16.80 7.25 -35.39
N THR A 145 17.01 8.24 -34.53
CA THR A 145 16.75 9.64 -34.84
C THR A 145 17.79 10.54 -34.15
N GLU A 146 18.66 11.20 -34.92
CA GLU A 146 19.71 12.07 -34.33
C GLU A 146 19.30 13.55 -34.27
N LEU A 147 18.89 14.01 -33.08
CA LEU A 147 19.12 15.39 -32.69
C LEU A 147 20.64 15.66 -32.59
N LYS A 148 21.08 16.92 -32.73
CA LYS A 148 22.50 17.32 -32.58
C LYS A 148 22.63 18.61 -31.78
N LEU A 149 21.89 18.69 -30.67
CA LEU A 149 21.76 19.89 -29.86
C LEU A 149 22.82 19.90 -28.75
N LYS A 150 23.62 20.96 -28.66
CA LYS A 150 24.62 21.10 -27.58
C LYS A 150 23.91 21.44 -26.26
N GLY A 151 24.47 20.97 -25.15
CA GLY A 151 24.00 21.30 -23.80
C GLY A 151 25.08 21.09 -22.73
N SER A 152 24.73 21.40 -21.48
CA SER A 152 25.62 21.27 -20.33
C SER A 152 24.88 20.77 -19.08
N ILE A 153 25.55 20.00 -18.23
CA ILE A 153 24.95 19.45 -17.01
C ILE A 153 24.81 20.52 -15.92
N THR A 154 23.65 20.61 -15.27
CA THR A 154 23.36 21.61 -14.23
C THR A 154 23.54 21.07 -12.79
N ALA A 155 23.36 19.76 -12.60
CA ALA A 155 23.52 19.08 -11.31
C ALA A 155 24.99 18.90 -10.90
N SER A 156 25.29 18.93 -9.59
CA SER A 156 26.64 18.71 -9.05
C SER A 156 27.20 17.32 -9.40
N SER A 157 26.36 16.29 -9.33
CA SER A 157 26.63 14.93 -9.80
C SER A 157 25.36 14.36 -10.42
N LEU A 158 25.51 13.72 -11.59
CA LEU A 158 24.41 13.15 -12.37
C LEU A 158 24.79 11.75 -12.85
N ASN A 159 23.94 10.76 -12.60
CA ASN A 159 24.11 9.40 -13.10
C ASN A 159 23.62 9.33 -14.55
N VAL A 160 24.50 8.93 -15.48
CA VAL A 160 24.11 8.60 -16.85
C VAL A 160 23.69 7.13 -16.91
N ARG A 161 22.52 6.88 -17.49
CA ARG A 161 21.82 5.59 -17.55
C ARG A 161 21.99 4.92 -18.91
N SER A 162 21.84 3.59 -18.98
CA SER A 162 21.76 2.85 -20.25
C SER A 162 20.43 3.02 -21.00
N GLY A 163 19.37 3.46 -20.31
CA GLY A 163 18.04 3.75 -20.86
C GLY A 163 17.32 4.88 -20.11
N PRO A 164 16.18 5.38 -20.62
CA PRO A 164 15.48 6.57 -20.13
C PRO A 164 14.63 6.31 -18.87
N ALA A 165 15.24 5.78 -17.81
CA ALA A 165 14.64 5.72 -16.46
C ALA A 165 15.73 5.54 -15.38
N THR A 166 15.38 5.81 -14.12
CA THR A 166 16.27 5.62 -12.96
C THR A 166 16.53 4.15 -12.59
N THR A 167 15.82 3.20 -13.20
CA THR A 167 16.02 1.75 -13.05
C THR A 167 17.14 1.19 -13.92
N TYR A 168 17.50 1.88 -15.02
CA TYR A 168 18.56 1.43 -15.93
C TYR A 168 19.96 1.50 -15.29
N SER A 169 20.84 0.60 -15.73
CA SER A 169 22.22 0.50 -15.26
C SER A 169 23.00 1.81 -15.46
N LYS A 170 23.83 2.18 -14.47
CA LYS A 170 24.70 3.37 -14.55
C LYS A 170 25.85 3.09 -15.52
N VAL A 171 25.96 3.88 -16.59
CA VAL A 171 27.04 3.76 -17.60
C VAL A 171 28.14 4.82 -17.46
N ALA A 172 27.85 5.93 -16.78
CA ALA A 172 28.80 6.97 -16.38
C ALA A 172 28.26 7.85 -15.23
N SER A 173 29.11 8.74 -14.72
CA SER A 173 28.71 9.92 -13.95
C SER A 173 29.17 11.16 -14.69
N LEU A 174 28.37 12.23 -14.64
CA LEU A 174 28.74 13.57 -15.09
C LEU A 174 28.61 14.56 -13.92
N SER A 175 29.30 15.69 -14.00
CA SER A 175 29.29 16.76 -13.02
C SER A 175 28.89 18.10 -13.66
N LYS A 176 28.58 19.08 -12.81
CA LYS A 176 28.12 20.41 -13.24
C LYS A 176 29.09 21.05 -14.24
N GLY A 177 28.54 21.55 -15.34
CA GLY A 177 29.30 22.18 -16.43
C GLY A 177 29.87 21.20 -17.46
N ASN A 178 29.77 19.87 -17.27
CA ASN A 178 30.17 18.93 -18.34
C ASN A 178 29.32 19.14 -19.60
N ALA A 179 29.99 19.28 -20.75
CA ALA A 179 29.35 19.46 -22.04
C ALA A 179 28.83 18.12 -22.60
N VAL A 180 27.62 18.17 -23.16
CA VAL A 180 26.93 17.02 -23.78
C VAL A 180 26.29 17.43 -25.10
N THR A 181 26.04 16.46 -25.98
CA THR A 181 25.19 16.63 -27.16
C THR A 181 23.93 15.80 -26.94
N VAL A 182 22.77 16.44 -26.87
CA VAL A 182 21.46 15.75 -26.90
C VAL A 182 21.24 15.20 -28.30
N ILE A 183 21.07 13.87 -28.35
CA ILE A 183 20.94 13.08 -29.56
C ILE A 183 19.53 12.49 -29.75
N ASN A 184 18.72 12.39 -28.70
CA ASN A 184 17.30 12.09 -28.79
C ASN A 184 16.56 12.58 -27.54
N GLU A 185 15.24 12.75 -27.61
CA GLU A 185 14.36 12.85 -26.45
C GLU A 185 13.46 11.61 -26.36
N VAL A 186 13.10 11.21 -25.14
CA VAL A 186 12.13 10.15 -24.86
C VAL A 186 11.30 10.57 -23.66
N GLN A 187 9.98 10.45 -23.76
CA GLN A 187 9.09 10.66 -22.62
C GLN A 187 8.68 9.30 -22.05
N VAL A 188 8.88 9.11 -20.74
CA VAL A 188 8.54 7.87 -20.00
C VAL A 188 7.79 8.28 -18.74
N GLU A 189 6.58 7.75 -18.53
CA GLU A 189 5.78 8.01 -17.31
C GLU A 189 5.51 9.51 -17.02
N GLY A 190 5.57 10.35 -18.06
CA GLY A 190 5.44 11.82 -17.96
C GLY A 190 6.77 12.56 -17.77
N GLU A 191 7.85 11.85 -17.41
CA GLU A 191 9.21 12.37 -17.32
C GLU A 191 9.88 12.47 -18.71
N GLU A 192 10.59 13.57 -18.96
CA GLU A 192 11.32 13.82 -20.21
C GLU A 192 12.81 13.48 -20.02
N TRP A 193 13.31 12.54 -20.82
CA TRP A 193 14.69 12.05 -20.78
C TRP A 193 15.42 12.40 -22.08
N TYR A 194 16.65 12.92 -21.96
CA TYR A 194 17.55 13.12 -23.09
C TYR A 194 18.53 11.96 -23.22
N GLY A 195 18.50 11.33 -24.39
CA GLY A 195 19.65 10.58 -24.88
C GLY A 195 20.78 11.55 -25.19
N ILE A 196 21.95 11.36 -24.59
CA ILE A 196 23.12 12.22 -24.72
C ILE A 196 24.33 11.47 -25.26
N SER A 197 25.17 12.19 -26.01
CA SER A 197 26.53 11.82 -26.39
C SER A 197 27.51 12.74 -25.67
N PHE A 198 28.56 12.20 -25.06
CA PHE A 198 29.49 12.93 -24.20
C PHE A 198 30.88 12.28 -24.19
N LYS A 199 31.90 13.00 -23.74
CA LYS A 199 33.28 12.48 -23.65
C LYS A 199 33.66 12.14 -22.21
N VAL A 200 34.26 10.98 -22.01
CA VAL A 200 34.93 10.56 -20.76
C VAL A 200 36.33 10.09 -21.12
N ASN A 201 37.36 10.69 -20.52
CA ASN A 201 38.78 10.38 -20.77
C ASN A 201 39.11 10.37 -22.29
N GLY A 202 38.64 11.39 -23.01
CA GLY A 202 38.80 11.54 -24.46
C GLY A 202 37.88 10.66 -25.33
N LYS A 203 37.29 9.58 -24.78
CA LYS A 203 36.43 8.64 -25.52
C LYS A 203 34.97 9.06 -25.49
N THR A 204 34.30 9.00 -26.64
CA THR A 204 32.86 9.27 -26.76
C THR A 204 32.04 8.11 -26.17
N LYS A 205 31.02 8.43 -25.38
CA LYS A 205 30.00 7.52 -24.84
C LYS A 205 28.60 8.05 -25.14
N LYS A 206 27.61 7.17 -25.18
CA LYS A 206 26.18 7.48 -25.24
C LYS A 206 25.46 6.96 -23.99
N GLY A 207 24.32 7.55 -23.64
CA GLY A 207 23.47 7.14 -22.51
C GLY A 207 22.33 8.14 -22.28
N PHE A 208 21.55 7.99 -21.20
CA PHE A 208 20.37 8.80 -20.92
C PHE A 208 20.47 9.56 -19.60
N VAL A 209 19.88 10.75 -19.55
CA VAL A 209 19.74 11.62 -18.36
C VAL A 209 18.40 12.35 -18.39
N MET A 210 17.87 12.73 -17.23
CA MET A 210 16.65 13.54 -17.13
C MET A 210 16.86 14.94 -17.74
N SER A 211 15.90 15.44 -18.51
CA SER A 211 16.01 16.70 -19.27
C SER A 211 16.25 17.92 -18.38
N SER A 212 15.67 17.92 -17.17
CA SER A 212 15.79 18.98 -16.16
C SER A 212 17.23 19.23 -15.68
N TYR A 213 18.12 18.23 -15.82
CA TYR A 213 19.54 18.36 -15.47
C TYR A 213 20.46 18.73 -16.63
N VAL A 214 19.91 18.95 -17.84
CA VAL A 214 20.64 19.38 -19.03
C VAL A 214 20.16 20.75 -19.47
N LYS A 215 21.00 21.77 -19.39
CA LYS A 215 20.72 23.09 -20.01
C LYS A 215 21.14 23.07 -21.47
N LEU A 216 20.20 23.32 -22.39
CA LEU A 216 20.45 23.40 -23.83
C LEU A 216 21.20 24.69 -24.21
N SER A 217 21.90 24.63 -25.35
CA SER A 217 22.64 25.75 -25.94
C SER A 217 21.80 26.50 -26.96
N TYR A 218 21.41 27.72 -26.64
CA TYR A 218 20.59 28.60 -27.49
C TYR A 218 21.40 29.62 -28.31
N THR A 219 22.62 29.23 -28.73
CA THR A 219 23.42 30.01 -29.68
C THR A 219 22.70 30.20 -31.01
N GLU A 220 21.83 29.24 -31.36
CA GLU A 220 20.82 29.34 -32.40
C GLU A 220 19.47 28.91 -31.82
N ALA A 221 18.38 29.38 -32.42
CA ALA A 221 17.03 29.02 -31.97
C ALA A 221 16.67 27.58 -32.37
N ILE A 222 16.29 26.75 -31.40
CA ILE A 222 16.03 25.32 -31.59
C ILE A 222 14.61 25.12 -32.10
N LYS A 223 14.43 24.41 -33.21
CA LYS A 223 13.09 24.08 -33.73
C LYS A 223 12.41 23.03 -32.85
N SER A 224 11.12 23.23 -32.57
CA SER A 224 10.28 22.32 -31.79
C SER A 224 8.84 22.34 -32.29
N ASP A 225 8.00 21.42 -31.82
CA ASP A 225 6.57 21.35 -32.11
C ASP A 225 5.76 21.19 -30.83
N VAL A 226 4.56 21.78 -30.78
CA VAL A 226 3.59 21.47 -29.72
C VAL A 226 3.20 19.98 -29.79
N CYS A 227 3.44 19.22 -28.71
CA CYS A 227 3.15 17.78 -28.66
C CYS A 227 1.76 17.47 -28.06
N VAL A 228 1.22 18.38 -27.23
CA VAL A 228 -0.12 18.31 -26.61
C VAL A 228 -1.25 18.82 -27.53
N LYS A 229 -2.51 18.44 -27.24
CA LYS A 229 -3.70 18.81 -28.05
C LYS A 229 -3.78 20.32 -28.32
N THR A 230 -3.63 21.13 -27.28
CA THR A 230 -3.49 22.60 -27.34
C THR A 230 -2.60 23.09 -26.20
N VAL A 231 -1.90 24.21 -26.42
CA VAL A 231 -1.10 24.90 -25.40
C VAL A 231 -1.47 26.37 -25.34
N LYS A 232 -1.55 26.94 -24.13
CA LYS A 232 -1.79 28.37 -23.89
C LYS A 232 -0.46 29.04 -23.53
N ILE A 233 -0.05 30.04 -24.30
CA ILE A 233 1.26 30.68 -24.12
C ILE A 233 1.24 31.64 -22.93
N ARG A 234 2.27 31.60 -22.07
CA ARG A 234 2.38 32.49 -20.90
C ARG A 234 3.34 33.66 -21.14
N LYS A 235 3.13 34.78 -20.43
CA LYS A 235 4.02 35.95 -20.52
C LYS A 235 5.37 35.74 -19.83
N THR A 236 5.40 34.99 -18.73
CA THR A 236 6.59 34.64 -17.95
C THR A 236 6.58 33.16 -17.58
N ALA A 237 7.73 32.62 -17.19
CA ALA A 237 7.87 31.24 -16.72
C ALA A 237 7.27 31.05 -15.32
N SER A 238 5.96 30.83 -15.25
CA SER A 238 5.26 30.43 -14.01
C SER A 238 3.87 29.90 -14.33
N ASP A 239 3.43 28.92 -13.56
CA ASP A 239 2.06 28.41 -13.46
C ASP A 239 1.00 29.49 -13.15
N LYS A 240 1.40 30.57 -12.47
CA LYS A 240 0.58 31.75 -12.12
C LYS A 240 0.71 32.90 -13.13
N ALA A 241 1.63 32.82 -14.09
CA ALA A 241 1.81 33.87 -15.08
C ALA A 241 0.60 34.01 -16.01
N THR A 242 0.14 35.26 -16.22
CA THR A 242 -0.96 35.55 -17.15
C THR A 242 -0.64 35.07 -18.57
N TYR A 243 -1.66 34.63 -19.29
CA TYR A 243 -1.50 34.22 -20.68
C TYR A 243 -1.17 35.40 -21.60
N LEU A 244 -0.36 35.12 -22.62
CA LEU A 244 -0.05 36.04 -23.70
C LEU A 244 -1.32 36.24 -24.56
N LYS A 245 -1.59 37.49 -24.93
CA LYS A 245 -2.73 37.88 -25.76
C LYS A 245 -2.27 38.34 -27.13
N ASN A 246 -3.09 38.14 -28.15
CA ASN A 246 -2.87 38.70 -29.48
C ASN A 246 -3.29 40.18 -29.53
N LYS A 247 -3.13 40.83 -30.70
CA LYS A 247 -3.51 42.23 -30.93
C LYS A 247 -5.00 42.52 -30.63
N ASP A 248 -5.87 41.53 -30.77
CA ASP A 248 -7.33 41.63 -30.54
C ASP A 248 -7.71 41.36 -29.07
N GLY A 249 -6.74 41.21 -28.17
CA GLY A 249 -6.96 40.94 -26.74
C GLY A 249 -7.31 39.48 -26.40
N ASN A 250 -7.34 38.58 -27.38
CA ASN A 250 -7.64 37.15 -27.22
C ASN A 250 -6.42 36.37 -26.73
N ILE A 251 -6.61 35.37 -25.88
CA ILE A 251 -5.53 34.49 -25.40
C ILE A 251 -4.94 33.69 -26.57
N ILE A 252 -3.61 33.67 -26.68
CA ILE A 252 -2.92 32.88 -27.69
C ILE A 252 -2.93 31.40 -27.30
N VAL A 253 -3.66 30.60 -28.10
CA VAL A 253 -3.74 29.14 -28.00
C VAL A 253 -3.17 28.54 -29.26
N LEU A 254 -2.14 27.69 -29.13
CA LEU A 254 -1.57 26.94 -30.25
C LEU A 254 -2.09 25.50 -30.19
N LYS A 255 -2.27 24.87 -31.36
CA LYS A 255 -2.69 23.46 -31.49
C LYS A 255 -1.46 22.54 -31.59
N LYS A 256 -1.67 21.24 -31.38
CA LYS A 256 -0.68 20.18 -31.66
C LYS A 256 -0.03 20.38 -33.05
N GLU A 257 1.24 20.01 -33.17
CA GLU A 257 2.05 20.10 -34.40
C GLU A 257 2.31 21.54 -34.89
N ARG A 258 1.99 22.55 -34.07
CA ARG A 258 2.45 23.92 -34.32
C ARG A 258 3.94 24.03 -34.06
N GLY A 259 4.70 24.33 -35.10
CA GLY A 259 6.12 24.64 -35.02
C GLY A 259 6.43 25.90 -34.21
N LEU A 260 7.50 25.82 -33.43
CA LEU A 260 8.00 26.80 -32.47
C LEU A 260 9.54 26.91 -32.57
N TRP A 261 10.07 28.04 -32.14
CA TRP A 261 11.50 28.25 -31.93
C TRP A 261 11.78 28.43 -30.43
N LEU A 262 12.48 27.48 -29.82
CA LEU A 262 12.97 27.62 -28.45
C LEU A 262 14.20 28.55 -28.49
N ILE A 263 14.20 29.60 -27.68
CA ILE A 263 15.25 30.63 -27.66
C ILE A 263 15.93 30.80 -26.29
N ASP A 264 15.39 30.20 -25.24
CA ASP A 264 15.99 30.17 -23.89
C ASP A 264 15.29 29.09 -23.03
N GLU A 265 15.87 28.73 -21.89
CA GLU A 265 15.24 27.89 -20.87
C GLU A 265 15.47 28.41 -19.44
N VAL A 266 14.50 28.19 -18.56
CA VAL A 266 14.60 28.53 -17.14
C VAL A 266 13.87 27.50 -16.28
N MET A 267 14.45 27.20 -15.11
CA MET A 267 13.82 26.37 -14.08
C MET A 267 13.06 27.27 -13.11
N VAL A 268 11.75 27.05 -12.96
CA VAL A 268 10.92 27.76 -11.97
C VAL A 268 10.02 26.76 -11.25
N GLY A 269 10.13 26.70 -9.93
CA GLY A 269 9.39 25.72 -9.11
C GLY A 269 9.74 24.27 -9.43
N GLY A 270 10.99 23.98 -9.80
CA GLY A 270 11.43 22.65 -10.22
C GLY A 270 11.03 22.23 -11.64
N VAL A 271 10.14 22.99 -12.30
CA VAL A 271 9.68 22.72 -13.67
C VAL A 271 10.56 23.44 -14.69
N LYS A 272 10.91 22.76 -15.79
CA LYS A 272 11.58 23.38 -16.94
C LYS A 272 10.58 24.14 -17.80
N TRP A 273 10.86 25.42 -18.02
CA TRP A 273 10.13 26.29 -18.94
C TRP A 273 11.01 26.65 -20.12
N PHE A 274 10.49 26.45 -21.34
CA PHE A 274 11.11 27.00 -22.53
C PHE A 274 10.53 28.36 -22.87
N LYS A 275 11.41 29.30 -23.21
CA LYS A 275 11.04 30.55 -23.87
C LYS A 275 10.87 30.26 -25.35
N VAL A 276 9.64 30.43 -25.84
CA VAL A 276 9.24 30.09 -27.21
C VAL A 276 8.96 31.35 -28.01
N GLN A 277 9.45 31.37 -29.24
CA GLN A 277 9.16 32.36 -30.28
C GLN A 277 8.37 31.70 -31.40
N PHE A 278 7.38 32.41 -31.95
CA PHE A 278 6.57 31.95 -33.08
C PHE A 278 5.86 33.13 -33.76
N THR A 279 5.36 32.92 -34.98
CA THR A 279 4.58 33.92 -35.73
C THR A 279 3.11 33.53 -35.76
N LEU A 280 2.20 34.48 -35.57
CA LEU A 280 0.75 34.36 -35.86
C LEU A 280 0.30 35.60 -36.64
N SER A 281 -0.40 35.40 -37.75
CA SER A 281 -0.92 36.47 -38.61
C SER A 281 0.12 37.57 -38.89
N GLY A 282 1.30 37.16 -39.39
CA GLY A 282 2.44 38.04 -39.67
C GLY A 282 3.17 38.64 -38.45
N THR A 283 2.62 38.53 -37.24
CA THR A 283 3.18 39.12 -36.02
C THR A 283 4.01 38.09 -35.26
N LYS A 284 5.26 38.43 -34.90
CA LYS A 284 6.12 37.61 -34.03
C LYS A 284 5.71 37.78 -32.56
N TYR A 285 5.59 36.67 -31.85
CA TYR A 285 5.29 36.60 -30.42
C TYR A 285 6.39 35.83 -29.69
N THR A 286 6.60 36.16 -28.41
CA THR A 286 7.49 35.44 -27.51
C THR A 286 6.78 35.20 -26.19
N GLY A 287 6.92 34.01 -25.61
CA GLY A 287 6.33 33.65 -24.33
C GLY A 287 6.92 32.36 -23.77
N TYR A 288 6.22 31.71 -22.83
CA TYR A 288 6.70 30.52 -22.14
C TYR A 288 5.69 29.38 -22.16
N VAL A 289 6.22 28.16 -22.23
CA VAL A 289 5.54 26.86 -22.09
C VAL A 289 6.42 25.91 -21.27
N THR A 290 5.84 24.88 -20.66
CA THR A 290 6.61 23.83 -19.96
C THR A 290 7.19 22.82 -20.97
N SER A 291 8.28 22.13 -20.61
CA SER A 291 8.97 21.25 -21.57
C SER A 291 8.13 20.07 -22.05
N ASP A 292 7.28 19.51 -21.20
CA ASP A 292 6.30 18.45 -21.50
C ASP A 292 5.23 18.83 -22.55
N GLN A 293 5.10 20.11 -22.91
CA GLN A 293 4.12 20.61 -23.88
C GLN A 293 4.67 20.70 -25.31
N VAL A 294 5.99 20.51 -25.48
CA VAL A 294 6.69 20.59 -26.76
C VAL A 294 7.63 19.41 -26.98
N LYS A 295 7.92 19.10 -28.24
CA LYS A 295 8.93 18.11 -28.65
C LYS A 295 10.00 18.76 -29.53
N LEU A 296 11.27 18.39 -29.36
CA LEU A 296 12.37 18.91 -30.16
C LEU A 296 12.30 18.34 -31.59
N ARG A 297 12.44 19.21 -32.60
CA ARG A 297 12.35 18.81 -34.01
C ARG A 297 13.75 18.56 -34.59
N VAL A 298 13.94 17.37 -35.15
CA VAL A 298 15.15 16.98 -35.88
C VAL A 298 15.30 17.87 -37.12
N MET A 299 16.52 18.40 -37.34
CA MET A 299 16.86 19.08 -38.57
C MET A 299 17.14 18.05 -39.66
N VAL A 300 16.16 17.78 -40.51
CA VAL A 300 16.43 17.21 -41.84
C VAL A 300 17.06 18.33 -42.66
N THR A 301 18.35 18.20 -42.99
CA THR A 301 18.98 19.02 -44.02
C THR A 301 18.44 18.58 -45.37
N GLU A 302 17.58 19.40 -45.95
CA GLU A 302 17.15 19.28 -47.34
C GLU A 302 18.39 19.35 -48.25
N PRO A 303 18.56 18.43 -49.21
CA PRO A 303 19.78 18.37 -50.02
C PRO A 303 19.92 19.63 -50.87
N ALA A 304 21.02 20.36 -50.65
CA ALA A 304 21.34 21.54 -51.46
C ALA A 304 21.56 21.13 -52.92
N VAL A 305 20.92 21.85 -53.85
CA VAL A 305 21.06 21.62 -55.29
C VAL A 305 22.50 21.90 -55.72
N THR A 306 23.07 20.96 -56.47
CA THR A 306 24.46 20.96 -56.95
C THR A 306 24.76 22.08 -57.95
N GLN A 307 25.92 22.74 -57.77
CA GLN A 307 26.72 23.29 -58.87
C GLN A 307 28.18 22.82 -58.72
N ALA A 308 28.90 22.74 -59.85
CA ALA A 308 30.14 21.97 -60.02
C ALA A 308 31.44 22.81 -59.78
N PRO A 309 32.62 22.17 -59.58
CA PRO A 309 33.86 22.79 -59.07
C PRO A 309 34.70 23.50 -60.17
N THR A 310 35.80 24.24 -59.91
CA THR A 310 37.18 23.86 -59.46
C THR A 310 38.06 25.17 -59.56
N PRO A 311 39.39 25.27 -59.31
CA PRO A 311 40.37 24.46 -58.56
C PRO A 311 41.21 25.26 -57.50
N ALA A 312 42.24 24.61 -56.91
CA ALA A 312 42.98 25.01 -55.69
C ALA A 312 44.41 25.57 -55.92
N ALA A 313 45.07 26.01 -54.84
CA ALA A 313 46.53 25.94 -54.66
C ALA A 313 46.96 25.89 -53.17
N GLU A 314 47.88 24.98 -52.85
CA GLU A 314 48.78 24.94 -51.67
C GLU A 314 50.23 25.28 -52.17
N PRO A 315 51.34 25.33 -51.39
CA PRO A 315 51.60 24.74 -50.07
C PRO A 315 52.39 25.59 -49.02
N THR A 316 52.71 24.91 -47.91
CA THR A 316 53.58 25.11 -46.71
C THR A 316 55.01 25.68 -46.95
N PRO A 317 55.89 26.05 -45.93
CA PRO A 317 56.15 25.34 -44.64
C PRO A 317 56.64 26.10 -43.34
N THR A 318 56.56 25.40 -42.19
CA THR A 318 57.49 25.23 -41.02
C THR A 318 58.27 26.39 -40.34
N VAL A 319 58.35 26.45 -38.97
CA VAL A 319 59.55 26.31 -38.05
C VAL A 319 59.13 26.36 -36.54
N THR A 320 59.87 25.68 -35.63
CA THR A 320 59.78 25.61 -34.13
C THR A 320 61.20 25.86 -33.51
N PRO A 321 61.51 25.88 -32.17
CA PRO A 321 60.78 26.15 -30.90
C PRO A 321 61.59 27.05 -29.87
N LYS A 322 61.20 27.05 -28.56
CA LYS A 322 62.04 27.13 -27.32
C LYS A 322 62.24 28.52 -26.58
N PRO A 323 62.84 28.63 -25.34
CA PRO A 323 62.10 29.06 -24.12
C PRO A 323 62.85 30.00 -23.11
N THR A 324 62.27 30.30 -21.93
CA THR A 324 62.96 30.60 -20.63
C THR A 324 61.91 30.56 -19.49
N GLU A 325 62.00 29.72 -18.45
CA GLU A 325 62.64 29.92 -17.10
C GLU A 325 62.12 31.14 -16.28
N GLY A 326 61.91 31.04 -14.95
CA GLY A 326 62.22 29.93 -14.03
C GLY A 326 61.50 29.98 -12.66
N ALA A 327 61.88 29.06 -11.76
CA ALA A 327 61.46 28.99 -10.34
C ALA A 327 62.26 30.02 -9.49
N THR A 328 62.10 30.26 -8.17
CA THR A 328 61.71 29.48 -6.95
C THR A 328 61.55 30.55 -5.81
N PRO A 329 61.42 30.31 -4.47
CA PRO A 329 61.21 29.07 -3.71
C PRO A 329 60.09 29.10 -2.63
N THR A 330 59.93 27.97 -1.94
CA THR A 330 58.95 27.70 -0.86
C THR A 330 59.51 28.02 0.55
N ALA A 331 58.64 28.35 1.50
CA ALA A 331 58.92 28.22 2.94
C ALA A 331 57.82 27.37 3.64
N LYS A 332 58.22 26.60 4.67
CA LYS A 332 57.43 25.53 5.31
C LYS A 332 57.09 25.90 6.79
N PRO A 333 56.57 24.99 7.63
CA PRO A 333 55.29 25.13 8.34
C PRO A 333 55.40 25.66 9.79
N SER A 334 54.26 25.91 10.45
CA SER A 334 54.21 25.98 11.91
C SER A 334 52.93 25.38 12.51
N LYS A 335 52.95 25.17 13.83
CA LYS A 335 52.22 24.12 14.55
C LYS A 335 50.86 24.55 15.14
N ALA A 336 50.02 23.57 15.43
CA ALA A 336 48.82 23.69 16.26
C ALA A 336 49.15 23.88 17.76
N PRO A 337 48.24 24.51 18.53
CA PRO A 337 48.10 24.31 19.97
C PRO A 337 46.79 23.60 20.35
N THR A 338 46.83 22.81 21.42
CA THR A 338 45.69 22.12 22.08
C THR A 338 45.23 22.93 23.33
N PRO A 339 44.14 22.59 24.06
CA PRO A 339 43.23 23.60 24.63
C PRO A 339 43.34 23.79 26.15
N LYS A 340 42.70 24.85 26.65
CA LYS A 340 42.35 25.05 28.08
C LYS A 340 40.97 25.75 28.22
N PRO A 341 40.30 25.67 29.38
CA PRO A 341 38.83 25.64 29.44
C PRO A 341 38.19 26.83 30.20
N THR A 342 36.90 26.68 30.54
CA THR A 342 36.05 27.57 31.38
C THR A 342 35.40 28.71 30.56
N ALA A 343 34.12 29.08 30.73
CA ALA A 343 33.17 28.85 31.83
C ALA A 343 31.82 28.23 31.40
N ALA A 344 31.07 27.71 32.37
CA ALA A 344 29.71 27.20 32.19
C ALA A 344 28.67 28.33 32.13
N PRO A 345 27.71 28.31 31.18
CA PRO A 345 26.52 29.13 31.26
C PRO A 345 25.42 28.43 32.10
N THR A 346 25.01 29.17 33.12
CA THR A 346 23.75 29.14 33.89
C THR A 346 22.64 28.19 33.42
N SER A 347 22.09 27.42 34.36
CA SER A 347 20.88 26.62 34.18
C SER A 347 19.62 27.49 33.99
N THR A 348 19.05 27.51 32.79
CA THR A 348 17.66 27.90 32.51
C THR A 348 16.73 26.67 32.57
N PRO A 349 15.40 26.83 32.72
CA PRO A 349 14.65 25.98 33.65
C PRO A 349 14.39 24.57 33.15
N SER A 350 14.41 23.62 34.09
CA SER A 350 13.78 22.31 33.91
C SER A 350 12.30 22.51 33.56
N THR A 351 11.88 22.06 32.38
CA THR A 351 10.45 21.97 32.06
C THR A 351 9.80 20.95 33.01
N THR A 352 8.73 21.36 33.68
CA THR A 352 7.93 20.43 34.49
C THR A 352 7.22 19.46 33.52
N PRO A 353 7.31 18.13 33.70
CA PRO A 353 6.67 17.19 32.81
C PRO A 353 5.16 17.44 32.69
N GLY A 354 4.67 17.68 31.47
CA GLY A 354 3.24 17.82 31.16
C GLY A 354 2.71 19.23 30.84
N GLN A 355 3.56 20.25 30.77
CA GLN A 355 3.16 21.59 30.25
C GLN A 355 3.33 21.64 28.72
N TYR A 356 2.29 22.07 27.99
CA TYR A 356 2.30 22.23 26.53
C TYR A 356 2.01 23.69 26.14
N TYR A 357 2.63 24.15 25.05
CA TYR A 357 2.43 25.49 24.50
C TYR A 357 1.57 25.43 23.23
N GLU A 358 0.36 25.98 23.32
CA GLU A 358 -0.62 26.09 22.23
C GLU A 358 -0.95 27.58 22.00
N VAL A 359 -0.86 28.02 20.74
CA VAL A 359 -1.13 29.40 20.32
C VAL A 359 -2.21 29.36 19.23
N ALA A 360 -3.45 29.60 19.66
CA ALA A 360 -4.60 29.71 18.76
C ALA A 360 -4.43 30.91 17.82
N GLY A 361 -4.54 30.68 16.51
CA GLY A 361 -4.32 31.74 15.51
C GLY A 361 -2.88 32.25 15.41
N ASN A 362 -1.89 31.40 15.71
CA ASN A 362 -0.46 31.75 15.63
C ASN A 362 -0.11 32.52 14.36
N MET A 363 0.41 33.75 14.51
CA MET A 363 0.70 34.65 13.40
C MET A 363 1.99 34.23 12.70
N VAL A 364 1.89 33.92 11.40
CA VAL A 364 3.05 33.70 10.55
C VAL A 364 3.50 35.02 9.92
N LEU A 365 4.79 35.33 10.06
CA LEU A 365 5.41 36.48 9.40
C LEU A 365 5.52 36.23 7.89
N ASP A 366 5.10 37.23 7.09
CA ASP A 366 5.25 37.24 5.64
C ASP A 366 6.68 37.60 5.19
N LYS A 367 7.44 38.29 6.05
CA LYS A 367 8.84 38.65 5.84
C LYS A 367 9.62 38.69 7.17
N VAL A 368 10.88 38.29 7.12
CA VAL A 368 11.85 38.43 8.21
C VAL A 368 13.03 39.25 7.67
N THR A 369 13.25 40.46 8.21
CA THR A 369 14.32 41.39 7.77
C THR A 369 15.55 41.39 8.66
N GLN A 370 15.41 40.89 9.89
CA GLN A 370 16.46 40.68 10.88
C GLN A 370 16.12 39.43 11.69
N PRO A 371 17.08 38.70 12.26
CA PRO A 371 16.79 37.52 13.07
C PRO A 371 15.88 37.84 14.27
N VAL A 372 14.91 36.97 14.53
CA VAL A 372 13.95 37.10 15.65
C VAL A 372 13.80 35.79 16.42
N THR A 373 13.64 35.88 17.73
CA THR A 373 13.40 34.71 18.60
C THR A 373 12.00 34.14 18.36
N GLY A 374 11.90 32.80 18.39
CA GLY A 374 10.63 32.09 18.44
C GLY A 374 10.72 30.78 19.21
N PHE A 375 9.56 30.20 19.50
CA PHE A 375 9.42 28.98 20.31
C PHE A 375 8.51 27.98 19.61
N VAL A 376 8.82 26.68 19.71
CA VAL A 376 7.96 25.62 19.15
C VAL A 376 6.63 25.57 19.90
N CYS A 377 5.52 25.67 19.18
CA CYS A 377 4.15 25.57 19.70
C CYS A 377 3.29 24.67 18.80
N ASN A 378 2.07 24.34 19.23
CA ASN A 378 1.06 23.63 18.42
C ASN A 378 1.44 22.21 17.92
N THR A 379 2.60 21.67 18.31
CA THR A 379 3.02 20.27 18.12
C THR A 379 3.86 19.81 19.30
N ILE A 380 3.91 18.50 19.57
CA ILE A 380 4.76 17.90 20.63
C ILE A 380 6.24 17.92 20.20
N GLN A 381 6.50 17.62 18.92
CA GLN A 381 7.83 17.62 18.29
C GLN A 381 7.73 18.15 16.86
N LEU A 382 8.75 18.88 16.41
CA LEU A 382 8.81 19.52 15.10
C LEU A 382 10.04 19.05 14.33
N ASN A 383 9.79 18.43 13.16
CA ASN A 383 10.81 18.01 12.21
C ASN A 383 11.54 19.21 11.59
N ILE A 384 12.88 19.16 11.57
CA ILE A 384 13.71 20.10 10.80
C ILE A 384 13.98 19.50 9.42
N TYR A 385 13.74 20.27 8.37
CA TYR A 385 14.08 19.92 6.99
C TYR A 385 15.46 20.48 6.62
N ARG A 386 16.30 19.67 5.96
CA ARG A 386 17.65 20.06 5.51
C ARG A 386 17.59 21.25 4.55
N ASN A 387 16.74 21.18 3.52
CA ASN A 387 16.46 22.32 2.64
C ASN A 387 15.12 22.15 1.91
N ILE A 388 14.05 22.70 2.49
CA ILE A 388 12.68 22.55 1.96
C ILE A 388 12.47 23.18 0.56
N LEU A 389 13.35 24.07 0.12
CA LEU A 389 13.34 24.63 -1.24
C LEU A 389 13.86 23.65 -2.30
N VAL A 390 14.50 22.55 -1.88
CA VAL A 390 15.15 21.55 -2.75
C VAL A 390 14.50 20.17 -2.61
N SER A 391 14.21 19.75 -1.38
CA SER A 391 13.61 18.44 -1.07
C SER A 391 12.87 18.49 0.27
N SER A 392 11.90 17.59 0.48
CA SER A 392 11.30 17.35 1.81
C SER A 392 12.17 16.45 2.70
N GLU A 393 13.49 16.49 2.52
CA GLU A 393 14.47 15.71 3.27
C GLU A 393 14.64 16.29 4.67
N LEU A 394 14.56 15.44 5.69
CA LEU A 394 14.82 15.83 7.07
C LEU A 394 16.31 16.13 7.29
N LEU A 395 16.61 16.91 8.32
CA LEU A 395 17.96 17.11 8.80
C LEU A 395 18.28 16.03 9.82
N TYR A 396 19.41 15.34 9.65
CA TYR A 396 19.84 14.20 10.48
C TYR A 396 21.10 14.56 11.28
N ASP A 397 21.27 13.91 12.43
CA ASP A 397 22.48 13.98 13.25
C ASP A 397 23.59 13.02 12.74
N ASN A 398 24.70 12.94 13.47
CA ASN A 398 25.83 12.07 13.11
C ASN A 398 25.56 10.56 13.29
N ASN A 399 24.38 10.18 13.77
CA ASN A 399 23.90 8.80 13.95
C ASN A 399 22.72 8.47 13.02
N ASP A 400 22.54 9.28 11.96
CA ASP A 400 21.43 9.22 11.01
C ASP A 400 20.03 9.28 11.67
N GLN A 401 19.88 9.95 12.82
CA GLN A 401 18.59 10.22 13.46
C GLN A 401 18.05 11.61 13.08
N PRO A 402 16.75 11.76 12.76
CA PRO A 402 16.17 13.08 12.48
C PRO A 402 16.32 14.03 13.68
N ILE A 403 16.80 15.25 13.42
CA ILE A 403 16.88 16.29 14.44
C ILE A 403 15.50 16.90 14.65
N LEU A 404 14.96 16.70 15.85
CA LEU A 404 13.66 17.17 16.30
C LEU A 404 13.80 18.37 17.24
N LEU A 405 12.89 19.32 17.13
CA LEU A 405 12.69 20.36 18.15
C LEU A 405 11.51 19.96 19.05
N SER A 406 11.66 20.09 20.37
CA SER A 406 10.58 19.79 21.33
C SER A 406 9.62 20.97 21.51
N ASN A 407 8.39 20.72 21.94
CA ASN A 407 7.45 21.78 22.34
C ASN A 407 8.08 22.71 23.39
N GLY A 408 7.95 24.03 23.20
CA GLY A 408 8.59 25.06 24.02
C GLY A 408 10.08 25.30 23.73
N GLN A 409 10.70 24.59 22.79
CA GLN A 409 12.12 24.80 22.45
C GLN A 409 12.32 26.13 21.70
N GLU A 410 13.31 26.91 22.14
CA GLU A 410 13.70 28.18 21.52
C GLU A 410 14.47 27.96 20.20
N VAL A 411 14.16 28.80 19.21
CA VAL A 411 14.86 28.91 17.93
C VAL A 411 15.03 30.37 17.53
N LEU A 412 16.11 30.66 16.78
CA LEU A 412 16.30 31.95 16.12
C LEU A 412 15.84 31.84 14.67
N VAL A 413 14.73 32.50 14.33
CA VAL A 413 14.18 32.60 12.98
C VAL A 413 14.94 33.66 12.19
N THR A 414 15.54 33.26 11.07
CA THR A 414 16.43 34.12 10.26
C THR A 414 15.86 34.49 8.89
N GLY A 415 14.79 33.82 8.47
CA GLY A 415 14.16 34.01 7.17
C GLY A 415 12.83 33.29 7.06
N VAL A 416 12.00 33.65 6.08
CA VAL A 416 10.79 32.93 5.72
C VAL A 416 10.80 32.61 4.22
N VAL A 417 10.35 31.41 3.86
CA VAL A 417 10.23 30.93 2.49
C VAL A 417 8.86 30.27 2.30
N SER A 418 8.35 30.22 1.07
CA SER A 418 7.07 29.56 0.77
C SER A 418 7.26 28.40 -0.21
N VAL A 419 6.75 27.23 0.16
CA VAL A 419 6.77 26.00 -0.65
C VAL A 419 5.35 25.47 -0.73
N ASN A 420 4.83 25.25 -1.94
CA ASN A 420 3.44 24.85 -2.18
C ASN A 420 2.39 25.74 -1.50
N SER A 421 2.67 27.05 -1.43
CA SER A 421 1.87 28.07 -0.71
C SER A 421 1.80 27.88 0.82
N LYS A 422 2.60 26.98 1.41
CA LYS A 422 2.83 26.90 2.85
C LYS A 422 4.09 27.69 3.26
N PRO A 423 4.05 28.51 4.31
CA PRO A 423 5.23 29.20 4.83
C PRO A 423 6.10 28.30 5.71
N TYR A 424 7.42 28.42 5.55
CA TYR A 424 8.45 27.76 6.35
C TYR A 424 9.44 28.81 6.85
N TYR A 425 9.85 28.71 8.11
CA TYR A 425 10.93 29.52 8.65
C TYR A 425 12.28 28.83 8.45
N ASN A 426 13.29 29.60 8.06
CA ASN A 426 14.70 29.22 8.22
C ASN A 426 15.08 29.50 9.67
N ILE A 427 15.50 28.46 10.39
CA ILE A 427 15.82 28.53 11.83
C ILE A 427 17.27 28.14 12.10
N SER A 428 17.77 28.66 13.22
CA SER A 428 18.99 28.20 13.87
C SER A 428 18.73 27.92 15.34
N THR A 429 19.38 26.92 15.91
CA THR A 429 19.29 26.59 17.34
C THR A 429 20.58 26.97 18.08
N ASN A 430 20.50 27.10 19.41
CA ASN A 430 21.68 27.33 20.27
C ASN A 430 22.72 26.18 20.19
N ALA A 431 22.34 25.02 19.64
CA ALA A 431 23.24 23.89 19.37
C ALA A 431 23.91 23.95 17.98
N GLY A 432 23.74 25.04 17.22
CA GLY A 432 24.35 25.22 15.89
C GLY A 432 23.67 24.43 14.77
N VAL A 433 22.42 24.00 14.98
CA VAL A 433 21.61 23.30 13.96
C VAL A 433 20.93 24.34 13.07
N TYR A 434 21.04 24.21 11.75
CA TYR A 434 20.42 25.09 10.76
C TYR A 434 19.50 24.31 9.82
N GLY A 435 18.29 24.81 9.58
CA GLY A 435 17.35 24.16 8.67
C GLY A 435 16.00 24.87 8.58
N TYR A 436 15.00 24.18 8.03
CA TYR A 436 13.68 24.74 7.77
C TYR A 436 12.60 24.04 8.59
N VAL A 437 11.63 24.78 9.11
CA VAL A 437 10.48 24.24 9.85
C VAL A 437 9.19 24.89 9.35
N GLN A 438 8.04 24.21 9.46
CA GLN A 438 6.74 24.80 9.09
C GLN A 438 6.42 25.97 10.04
N ALA A 439 6.15 27.15 9.48
CA ALA A 439 6.09 28.39 10.25
C ALA A 439 4.89 28.43 11.23
N GLU A 440 3.84 27.66 10.95
CA GLU A 440 2.64 27.53 11.80
C GLU A 440 2.93 26.96 13.21
N TYR A 441 4.04 26.22 13.37
CA TYR A 441 4.48 25.62 14.64
C TYR A 441 5.54 26.43 15.39
N ILE A 442 5.88 27.64 14.95
CA ILE A 442 6.80 28.53 15.66
C ILE A 442 6.05 29.81 16.04
N TYR A 443 5.91 30.06 17.34
CA TYR A 443 5.45 31.32 17.89
C TYR A 443 6.62 32.32 17.91
N ILE A 444 6.42 33.54 17.41
CA ILE A 444 7.45 34.60 17.43
C ILE A 444 7.28 35.47 18.66
N GLY A 445 8.33 35.59 19.48
CA GLY A 445 8.31 36.37 20.71
C GLY A 445 9.63 36.29 21.48
N SER A 446 9.86 37.22 22.41
CA SER A 446 11.04 37.24 23.28
C SER A 446 10.87 36.44 24.58
N GLN A 447 9.69 35.85 24.79
CA GLN A 447 9.33 34.99 25.92
C GLN A 447 8.42 33.86 25.43
N LEU A 448 8.37 32.75 26.17
CA LEU A 448 7.44 31.66 25.92
C LEU A 448 5.98 32.14 25.95
N PRO A 449 5.10 31.60 25.09
CA PRO A 449 3.67 31.88 25.16
C PRO A 449 3.06 31.25 26.42
N ALA A 450 1.83 31.64 26.77
CA ALA A 450 1.12 31.02 27.89
C ALA A 450 0.87 29.51 27.64
N PRO A 451 0.89 28.65 28.68
CA PRO A 451 0.57 27.23 28.53
C PRO A 451 -0.86 26.99 28.03
N GLY A 452 -1.01 26.04 27.11
CA GLY A 452 -2.29 25.60 26.56
C GLY A 452 -3.00 24.58 27.46
N SER A 453 -4.32 24.46 27.32
CA SER A 453 -5.17 23.53 28.08
C SER A 453 -5.50 22.23 27.36
N LYS A 454 -4.94 21.98 26.17
CA LYS A 454 -5.14 20.77 25.35
C LYS A 454 -3.81 20.24 24.83
N ALA A 455 -3.75 18.93 24.57
CA ALA A 455 -2.61 18.30 23.93
C ALA A 455 -2.60 18.60 22.41
N PRO A 456 -1.50 19.07 21.82
CA PRO A 456 -1.44 19.42 20.40
C PRO A 456 -1.41 18.20 19.46
N SER A 457 -1.83 18.41 18.21
CA SER A 457 -1.81 17.37 17.18
C SER A 457 -0.37 17.00 16.78
N PRO A 458 -0.05 15.71 16.56
CA PRO A 458 1.20 15.33 15.91
C PRO A 458 1.20 15.80 14.43
N THR A 459 2.36 16.22 13.94
CA THR A 459 2.56 16.58 12.52
C THR A 459 2.61 15.30 11.65
N PRO A 460 1.92 15.22 10.50
CA PRO A 460 2.00 14.06 9.62
C PRO A 460 3.39 13.93 8.97
N THR A 461 4.04 12.79 9.18
CA THR A 461 5.36 12.46 8.62
C THR A 461 5.25 12.07 7.13
N PRO A 462 6.11 12.60 6.23
CA PRO A 462 6.21 12.12 4.85
C PRO A 462 6.70 10.66 4.78
N VAL A 463 6.11 9.86 3.89
CA VAL A 463 6.52 8.47 3.66
C VAL A 463 7.92 8.42 3.05
N VAL A 464 8.86 7.73 3.71
CA VAL A 464 10.21 7.46 3.21
C VAL A 464 10.28 6.04 2.62
N THR A 465 10.90 5.90 1.44
CA THR A 465 11.23 4.61 0.81
C THR A 465 12.72 4.31 0.92
N GLY A 466 13.06 3.17 1.51
CA GLY A 466 14.43 2.69 1.73
C GLY A 466 14.68 2.39 3.20
N THR A 467 14.48 1.12 3.63
CA THR A 467 14.56 0.73 5.05
C THR A 467 15.31 -0.59 5.26
N ASP A 468 16.37 -0.81 4.49
CA ASP A 468 17.09 -2.09 4.49
C ASP A 468 18.08 -2.24 5.66
N ASN A 469 18.25 -1.19 6.48
CA ASN A 469 19.22 -1.18 7.59
C ASN A 469 18.76 -0.39 8.84
N VAL A 470 17.44 -0.19 9.01
CA VAL A 470 16.85 0.31 10.28
C VAL A 470 16.21 -0.86 11.03
N ASP A 471 16.43 -0.92 12.34
CA ASP A 471 15.88 -1.99 13.19
C ASP A 471 14.34 -2.00 13.17
N PHE A 472 13.76 -3.17 13.44
CA PHE A 472 12.31 -3.37 13.40
C PHE A 472 11.57 -2.44 14.38
N GLU A 473 12.11 -2.22 15.58
CA GLU A 473 11.50 -1.30 16.55
C GLU A 473 11.52 0.14 16.04
N THR A 474 12.58 0.55 15.32
CA THR A 474 12.65 1.86 14.65
C THR A 474 11.56 1.97 13.58
N LYS A 475 11.32 0.93 12.77
CA LYS A 475 10.23 0.92 11.77
C LYS A 475 8.86 1.10 12.45
N LEU A 476 8.58 0.35 13.52
CA LEU A 476 7.33 0.48 14.26
C LEU A 476 7.16 1.84 14.94
N ALA A 477 8.24 2.45 15.41
CA ALA A 477 8.25 3.80 15.99
C ALA A 477 8.03 4.90 14.93
N MET A 478 8.68 4.80 13.76
CA MET A 478 8.49 5.74 12.64
C MET A 478 7.06 5.74 12.09
N GLU A 479 6.44 4.55 12.02
CA GLU A 479 5.02 4.40 11.67
C GLU A 479 4.08 4.85 12.82
N GLY A 480 4.58 5.06 14.05
CA GLY A 480 3.79 5.55 15.17
C GLY A 480 2.83 4.52 15.77
N PHE A 481 3.14 3.23 15.70
CA PHE A 481 2.29 2.18 16.28
C PHE A 481 2.18 2.29 17.81
N PRO A 482 0.96 2.25 18.40
CA PRO A 482 0.78 2.14 19.86
C PRO A 482 1.38 0.84 20.41
N GLU A 483 1.85 0.85 21.66
CA GLU A 483 2.52 -0.33 22.24
C GLU A 483 1.62 -1.58 22.29
N SER A 484 0.30 -1.40 22.41
CA SER A 484 -0.70 -2.49 22.36
C SER A 484 -0.79 -3.21 20.99
N TYR A 485 -0.15 -2.68 19.95
CA TYR A 485 0.03 -3.35 18.65
C TYR A 485 1.37 -4.09 18.58
N LYS A 486 2.46 -3.47 19.09
CA LYS A 486 3.83 -3.89 18.78
C LYS A 486 4.17 -5.32 19.21
N VAL A 487 3.64 -5.80 20.34
CA VAL A 487 3.84 -7.18 20.81
C VAL A 487 3.44 -8.21 19.75
N LEU A 488 2.31 -7.99 19.08
CA LEU A 488 1.78 -8.88 18.05
C LEU A 488 2.53 -8.71 16.71
N LEU A 489 2.93 -7.48 16.38
CA LEU A 489 3.76 -7.20 15.19
C LEU A 489 5.17 -7.83 15.29
N ARG A 490 5.79 -7.83 16.49
CA ARG A 490 7.05 -8.54 16.77
C ARG A 490 6.93 -10.04 16.52
N GLN A 491 5.83 -10.66 16.98
CA GLN A 491 5.57 -12.09 16.75
C GLN A 491 5.44 -12.39 15.24
N LEU A 492 4.71 -11.56 14.49
CA LEU A 492 4.59 -11.69 13.04
C LEU A 492 5.92 -11.48 12.32
N HIS A 493 6.70 -10.46 12.68
CA HIS A 493 8.00 -10.18 12.06
C HIS A 493 9.02 -11.30 12.31
N ASN A 494 9.03 -11.89 13.52
CA ASN A 494 9.89 -13.03 13.84
C ASN A 494 9.56 -14.28 13.01
N MET A 495 8.29 -14.44 12.58
CA MET A 495 7.91 -15.51 11.65
C MET A 495 8.12 -15.14 10.18
N TYR A 496 8.02 -13.86 9.83
CA TYR A 496 8.10 -13.35 8.46
C TYR A 496 8.92 -12.04 8.40
N PRO A 497 10.27 -12.12 8.40
CA PRO A 497 11.13 -10.93 8.49
C PRO A 497 10.97 -9.94 7.34
N ASN A 498 10.55 -10.41 6.17
CA ASN A 498 10.36 -9.59 4.97
C ASN A 498 9.00 -8.86 4.95
N TRP A 499 8.10 -9.12 5.91
CA TRP A 499 6.82 -8.43 6.00
C TRP A 499 6.97 -7.02 6.55
N VAL A 500 6.20 -6.09 5.98
CA VAL A 500 6.28 -4.66 6.25
C VAL A 500 4.95 -4.18 6.81
N PHE A 501 4.96 -3.68 8.03
CA PHE A 501 3.77 -3.14 8.70
C PHE A 501 3.79 -1.62 8.63
N LYS A 502 2.74 -1.02 8.07
CA LYS A 502 2.51 0.42 8.01
C LYS A 502 1.29 0.79 8.84
N ALA A 503 1.36 1.88 9.58
CA ALA A 503 0.23 2.34 10.37
C ALA A 503 -0.69 3.22 9.51
N TYR A 504 -1.97 2.88 9.49
CA TYR A 504 -3.01 3.71 8.91
C TYR A 504 -3.74 4.49 9.99
N HIS A 505 -3.17 5.64 10.38
CA HIS A 505 -3.78 6.56 11.33
C HIS A 505 -5.08 7.12 10.74
N THR A 506 -6.22 6.61 11.20
CA THR A 506 -7.54 6.96 10.65
C THR A 506 -7.95 8.40 10.97
N GLY A 507 -7.41 8.95 12.07
CA GLY A 507 -7.85 10.23 12.63
C GLY A 507 -9.25 10.18 13.28
N LEU A 508 -9.85 8.99 13.38
CA LEU A 508 -11.21 8.80 13.91
C LEU A 508 -11.17 8.31 15.36
N ASP A 509 -12.06 8.85 16.19
CA ASP A 509 -12.30 8.39 17.55
C ASP A 509 -13.02 7.04 17.58
N TRP A 510 -12.47 6.08 18.34
CA TRP A 510 -12.96 4.71 18.43
C TRP A 510 -14.45 4.63 18.77
N ASN A 511 -14.90 5.32 19.82
CA ASN A 511 -16.29 5.26 20.27
C ASN A 511 -17.26 5.85 19.22
N THR A 512 -16.82 6.90 18.52
CA THR A 512 -17.55 7.53 17.42
C THR A 512 -17.68 6.57 16.22
N VAL A 513 -16.59 5.93 15.80
CA VAL A 513 -16.59 4.94 14.70
C VAL A 513 -17.53 3.78 15.02
N ILE A 514 -17.39 3.17 16.19
CA ILE A 514 -18.21 2.03 16.61
C ILE A 514 -19.69 2.41 16.65
N THR A 515 -20.03 3.61 17.09
CA THR A 515 -21.42 4.09 17.11
C THR A 515 -21.98 4.27 15.69
N ALA A 516 -21.18 4.80 14.75
CA ALA A 516 -21.55 4.91 13.33
C ALA A 516 -21.66 3.54 12.61
N GLU A 517 -20.90 2.54 13.05
CA GLU A 517 -20.94 1.17 12.51
C GLU A 517 -22.04 0.30 13.16
N SER A 518 -22.46 0.60 14.39
CA SER A 518 -23.54 -0.11 15.12
C SER A 518 -24.96 0.23 14.67
N THR A 519 -25.13 0.96 13.56
CA THR A 519 -26.45 1.25 13.00
C THR A 519 -27.15 -0.04 12.52
N PRO A 520 -28.42 -0.31 12.92
CA PRO A 520 -29.15 -1.48 12.48
C PRO A 520 -29.15 -1.67 10.95
N GLY A 521 -28.92 -2.92 10.52
CA GLY A 521 -28.84 -3.29 9.10
C GLY A 521 -27.49 -3.05 8.42
N LYS A 522 -26.54 -2.34 9.05
CA LYS A 522 -25.27 -1.97 8.42
C LYS A 522 -24.20 -3.07 8.50
N ASN A 523 -23.96 -3.57 9.70
CA ASN A 523 -23.06 -4.70 9.95
C ASN A 523 -23.90 -5.93 10.32
N LEU A 524 -23.78 -6.98 9.52
CA LEU A 524 -24.61 -8.18 9.60
C LEU A 524 -23.79 -9.43 9.92
N LEU A 525 -24.47 -10.44 10.46
CA LEU A 525 -23.95 -11.80 10.61
C LEU A 525 -25.08 -12.85 10.57
N PRO A 526 -24.77 -14.15 10.46
CA PRO A 526 -25.79 -15.20 10.39
C PRO A 526 -26.60 -15.31 11.69
N ASN A 527 -27.93 -15.41 11.59
CA ASN A 527 -28.83 -15.54 12.73
C ASN A 527 -28.62 -16.83 13.56
N SER A 528 -27.88 -17.81 13.03
CA SER A 528 -27.43 -19.01 13.76
C SER A 528 -26.38 -18.72 14.83
N LYS A 529 -25.78 -17.53 14.88
CA LYS A 529 -24.90 -17.08 15.97
C LYS A 529 -25.67 -16.94 17.30
N GLY A 530 -24.94 -17.04 18.41
CA GLY A 530 -25.44 -16.79 19.76
C GLY A 530 -25.98 -15.36 19.94
N VAL A 531 -26.73 -15.13 21.02
CA VAL A 531 -27.42 -13.85 21.25
C VAL A 531 -26.42 -12.71 21.51
N GLU A 532 -25.26 -13.02 22.10
CA GLU A 532 -24.15 -12.10 22.35
C GLU A 532 -23.56 -11.46 21.08
N TRP A 533 -23.68 -12.15 19.94
CA TRP A 533 -23.23 -11.63 18.64
C TRP A 533 -24.29 -10.78 17.94
N LYS A 534 -25.55 -10.78 18.40
CA LYS A 534 -26.69 -10.18 17.69
C LYS A 534 -27.20 -8.95 18.42
N SER A 535 -27.53 -7.89 17.67
CA SER A 535 -28.01 -6.65 18.28
C SER A 535 -29.46 -6.79 18.76
N LEU A 536 -29.68 -6.39 20.02
CA LEU A 536 -31.00 -6.30 20.66
C LEU A 536 -31.59 -4.87 20.60
N GLU A 537 -30.85 -3.94 19.97
CA GLU A 537 -31.24 -2.54 19.78
C GLU A 537 -32.57 -2.39 19.01
N ALA A 538 -33.18 -1.22 19.16
CA ALA A 538 -34.36 -0.85 18.40
C ALA A 538 -34.10 -0.95 16.89
N GLY A 539 -34.93 -1.72 16.19
CA GLY A 539 -34.77 -1.99 14.75
C GLY A 539 -33.88 -3.19 14.42
N ALA A 540 -33.20 -3.82 15.39
CA ALA A 540 -32.47 -5.07 15.19
C ALA A 540 -33.21 -6.32 15.73
N TYR A 541 -34.02 -6.16 16.79
CA TYR A 541 -34.74 -7.26 17.43
C TYR A 541 -36.20 -6.88 17.74
N ASN A 542 -37.12 -7.85 17.57
CA ASN A 542 -38.54 -7.67 17.84
C ASN A 542 -38.97 -8.39 19.12
N TRP A 543 -39.02 -7.62 20.21
CA TRP A 543 -39.46 -8.04 21.54
C TRP A 543 -40.87 -8.64 21.56
N LYS A 544 -41.77 -8.27 20.63
CA LYS A 544 -43.14 -8.80 20.56
C LYS A 544 -43.25 -10.23 20.06
N THR A 545 -42.24 -10.72 19.33
CA THR A 545 -42.24 -12.03 18.67
C THR A 545 -41.05 -12.92 19.02
N ASP A 546 -40.08 -12.42 19.80
CA ASP A 546 -38.79 -13.07 20.08
C ASP A 546 -38.01 -13.44 18.80
N THR A 547 -37.91 -12.48 17.88
CA THR A 547 -37.21 -12.69 16.59
C THR A 547 -36.31 -11.52 16.23
N PHE A 548 -35.10 -11.81 15.77
CA PHE A 548 -34.22 -10.85 15.12
C PHE A 548 -34.75 -10.42 13.75
N ILE A 549 -34.54 -9.14 13.42
CA ILE A 549 -34.95 -8.56 12.14
C ILE A 549 -33.92 -8.92 11.07
N VAL A 550 -34.39 -9.58 10.01
CA VAL A 550 -33.57 -9.99 8.86
C VAL A 550 -33.42 -8.81 7.90
N PHE A 551 -32.18 -8.48 7.55
CA PHE A 551 -31.82 -7.38 6.65
C PHE A 551 -31.32 -7.86 5.28
N ASP A 552 -30.78 -9.07 5.19
CA ASP A 552 -30.32 -9.66 3.92
C ASP A 552 -30.63 -11.18 3.85
N GLY A 553 -30.96 -11.64 2.64
CA GLY A 553 -31.47 -12.98 2.37
C GLY A 553 -32.66 -13.35 3.28
N SER A 554 -32.58 -14.53 3.89
CA SER A 554 -33.55 -15.04 4.87
C SER A 554 -32.95 -15.21 6.28
N THR A 555 -31.66 -14.92 6.47
CA THR A 555 -30.90 -15.34 7.67
C THR A 555 -29.88 -14.32 8.18
N TRP A 556 -29.64 -13.18 7.52
CA TRP A 556 -28.65 -12.20 7.99
C TRP A 556 -29.30 -11.12 8.85
N VAL A 557 -28.76 -10.92 10.05
CA VAL A 557 -29.30 -10.05 11.10
C VAL A 557 -28.20 -9.13 11.64
N THR A 558 -28.58 -8.02 12.28
CA THR A 558 -27.64 -7.00 12.78
C THR A 558 -26.69 -7.57 13.84
N ALA A 559 -25.39 -7.34 13.67
CA ALA A 559 -24.35 -7.67 14.65
C ALA A 559 -24.44 -6.77 15.90
N SER A 560 -24.18 -7.32 17.09
CA SER A 560 -24.12 -6.55 18.34
C SER A 560 -22.96 -5.55 18.33
N ARG A 561 -23.06 -4.50 19.16
CA ARG A 561 -21.97 -3.53 19.34
C ARG A 561 -20.65 -4.23 19.71
N ALA A 562 -20.70 -5.17 20.66
CA ALA A 562 -19.53 -5.94 21.09
C ALA A 562 -18.92 -6.78 19.95
N ALA A 563 -19.74 -7.37 19.07
CA ALA A 563 -19.25 -8.06 17.88
C ALA A 563 -18.54 -7.09 16.92
N ILE A 564 -19.11 -5.90 16.70
CA ILE A 564 -18.51 -4.87 15.84
C ILE A 564 -17.19 -4.37 16.44
N GLU A 565 -17.13 -4.09 17.74
CA GLU A 565 -15.90 -3.72 18.46
C GLU A 565 -14.82 -4.80 18.32
N TYR A 566 -15.17 -6.08 18.47
CA TYR A 566 -14.25 -7.21 18.28
C TYR A 566 -13.71 -7.30 16.84
N TYR A 567 -14.57 -7.24 15.81
CA TYR A 567 -14.14 -7.36 14.41
C TYR A 567 -13.46 -6.10 13.86
N MET A 568 -13.71 -4.93 14.44
CA MET A 568 -13.04 -3.69 14.04
C MET A 568 -11.70 -3.50 14.73
N ASP A 569 -11.44 -4.10 15.90
CA ASP A 569 -10.15 -3.93 16.58
C ASP A 569 -9.04 -4.68 15.82
N PRO A 570 -8.09 -3.99 15.17
CA PRO A 570 -7.11 -4.65 14.31
C PRO A 570 -6.21 -5.61 15.09
N ARG A 571 -6.01 -5.35 16.39
CA ARG A 571 -5.13 -6.13 17.28
C ARG A 571 -5.60 -7.58 17.41
N ASN A 572 -6.91 -7.84 17.36
CA ASN A 572 -7.46 -9.20 17.37
C ASN A 572 -7.02 -10.05 16.17
N PHE A 573 -6.53 -9.40 15.11
CA PHE A 573 -6.20 -10.03 13.84
C PHE A 573 -4.73 -9.88 13.44
N LEU A 574 -3.87 -9.39 14.34
CA LEU A 574 -2.41 -9.36 14.15
C LEU A 574 -1.78 -10.73 14.42
N ASN A 575 -2.25 -11.72 13.65
CA ASN A 575 -1.80 -13.11 13.64
C ASN A 575 -1.88 -13.66 12.21
N THR A 576 -1.25 -14.80 11.95
CA THR A 576 -1.09 -15.36 10.60
C THR A 576 -2.42 -15.60 9.86
N ASN A 577 -3.50 -15.89 10.57
CA ASN A 577 -4.83 -16.11 10.01
C ASN A 577 -5.59 -14.80 9.70
N GLY A 578 -5.29 -13.71 10.42
CA GLY A 578 -6.03 -12.45 10.37
C GLY A 578 -5.36 -11.32 9.59
N ILE A 579 -4.02 -11.32 9.52
CA ILE A 579 -3.22 -10.18 9.06
C ILE A 579 -3.49 -9.78 7.60
N PHE A 580 -3.85 -10.73 6.73
CA PHE A 580 -4.11 -10.49 5.31
C PHE A 580 -5.32 -9.61 5.02
N GLN A 581 -6.22 -9.37 5.97
CA GLN A 581 -7.27 -8.36 5.78
C GLN A 581 -6.72 -6.93 5.68
N PHE A 582 -5.48 -6.72 6.13
CA PHE A 582 -4.73 -5.46 6.08
C PHE A 582 -3.72 -5.40 4.93
N GLU A 583 -3.61 -6.43 4.06
CA GLU A 583 -2.68 -6.39 2.93
C GLU A 583 -2.99 -5.20 2.00
N LEU A 584 -1.96 -4.44 1.60
CA LEU A 584 -2.08 -3.36 0.64
C LEU A 584 -2.31 -3.91 -0.77
N LEU A 585 -3.53 -3.74 -1.24
CA LEU A 585 -4.01 -4.09 -2.58
C LEU A 585 -3.66 -3.02 -3.62
N ARG A 586 -3.12 -1.85 -3.22
CA ARG A 586 -2.48 -0.89 -4.14
C ARG A 586 -1.03 -1.31 -4.46
N TYR A 587 -0.53 -0.91 -5.61
CA TYR A 587 0.85 -1.20 -6.03
C TYR A 587 1.87 -0.52 -5.10
N GLN A 588 2.87 -1.29 -4.66
CA GLN A 588 4.00 -0.83 -3.85
C GLN A 588 5.30 -1.31 -4.50
N ASN A 589 5.79 -0.59 -5.50
CA ASN A 589 6.92 -0.98 -6.36
C ASN A 589 8.23 -1.35 -5.62
N GLY A 590 8.50 -0.77 -4.45
CA GLY A 590 9.66 -1.10 -3.61
C GLY A 590 9.58 -2.47 -2.92
N TYR A 591 8.42 -3.15 -2.96
CA TYR A 591 8.19 -4.43 -2.30
C TYR A 591 7.59 -5.46 -3.26
N GLN A 592 6.50 -5.10 -3.94
CA GLN A 592 5.76 -5.99 -4.83
C GLN A 592 6.50 -6.14 -6.18
N ASN A 593 7.15 -7.28 -6.39
CA ASN A 593 8.12 -7.49 -7.47
C ASN A 593 7.86 -8.78 -8.27
N LEU A 594 8.55 -8.94 -9.41
CA LEU A 594 8.38 -10.09 -10.31
C LEU A 594 8.60 -11.45 -9.63
N ASN A 595 9.54 -11.57 -8.69
CA ASN A 595 9.79 -12.83 -8.01
C ASN A 595 8.60 -13.26 -7.13
N GLY A 596 7.95 -12.32 -6.44
CA GLY A 596 6.72 -12.59 -5.71
C GLY A 596 5.54 -12.97 -6.63
N VAL A 597 5.43 -12.34 -7.80
CA VAL A 597 4.43 -12.74 -8.81
C VAL A 597 4.69 -14.17 -9.30
N GLU A 598 5.92 -14.50 -9.65
CA GLU A 598 6.27 -15.85 -10.11
C GLU A 598 6.12 -16.90 -9.01
N ASN A 599 6.35 -16.55 -7.73
CA ASN A 599 6.01 -17.42 -6.60
C ASN A 599 4.50 -17.68 -6.50
N ILE A 600 3.63 -16.69 -6.74
CA ILE A 600 2.18 -16.87 -6.82
C ILE A 600 1.81 -17.76 -8.01
N LEU A 601 2.37 -17.51 -9.20
CA LEU A 601 2.05 -18.26 -10.42
C LEU A 601 2.64 -19.69 -10.43
N LYS A 602 3.60 -19.99 -9.56
CA LYS A 602 4.29 -21.29 -9.46
C LYS A 602 3.30 -22.47 -9.45
N GLY A 603 3.61 -23.48 -10.28
CA GLY A 603 2.80 -24.67 -10.46
C GLY A 603 1.57 -24.50 -11.38
N THR A 604 1.49 -23.41 -12.14
CA THR A 604 0.43 -23.14 -13.12
C THR A 604 1.00 -22.94 -14.53
N ALA A 605 0.13 -22.99 -15.55
CA ALA A 605 0.50 -22.75 -16.94
C ALA A 605 1.08 -21.34 -17.21
N LEU A 606 0.93 -20.40 -16.28
CA LEU A 606 1.40 -19.02 -16.39
C LEU A 606 2.84 -18.83 -15.87
N TYR A 607 3.35 -19.75 -15.05
CA TYR A 607 4.66 -19.62 -14.37
C TYR A 607 5.82 -19.55 -15.36
N LYS A 608 6.51 -18.41 -15.41
CA LYS A 608 7.61 -18.10 -16.34
C LYS A 608 7.29 -18.36 -17.82
N THR A 609 6.00 -18.44 -18.18
CA THR A 609 5.55 -18.69 -19.54
C THR A 609 5.50 -17.39 -20.31
N SER A 610 6.20 -17.34 -21.45
CA SER A 610 6.17 -16.20 -22.38
C SER A 610 5.09 -16.38 -23.43
N TYR A 611 4.50 -15.26 -23.87
CA TYR A 611 3.67 -15.18 -25.06
C TYR A 611 4.07 -13.97 -25.90
N SER A 612 3.57 -13.90 -27.14
CA SER A 612 3.78 -12.75 -28.03
C SER A 612 2.49 -11.97 -28.22
N TYR A 613 2.60 -10.65 -28.37
CA TYR A 613 1.47 -9.78 -28.72
C TYR A 613 1.92 -8.63 -29.62
N THR A 614 1.01 -8.10 -30.43
CA THR A 614 1.25 -6.85 -31.17
C THR A 614 0.87 -5.67 -30.30
N ASP A 615 1.77 -4.69 -30.16
CA ASP A 615 1.52 -3.44 -29.45
C ASP A 615 0.74 -2.41 -30.28
N ASP A 616 0.39 -1.27 -29.68
CA ASP A 616 -0.36 -0.19 -30.34
C ASP A 616 0.42 0.50 -31.48
N PHE A 617 1.72 0.19 -31.67
CA PHE A 617 2.55 0.66 -32.78
C PHE A 617 2.68 -0.37 -33.90
N GLY A 618 2.06 -1.54 -33.76
CA GLY A 618 2.13 -2.63 -34.73
C GLY A 618 3.37 -3.52 -34.59
N ALA A 619 4.18 -3.37 -33.54
CA ALA A 619 5.36 -4.19 -33.32
C ALA A 619 5.02 -5.44 -32.48
N THR A 620 5.62 -6.58 -32.83
CA THR A 620 5.49 -7.82 -32.05
C THR A 620 6.43 -7.79 -30.86
N GLN A 621 5.86 -7.81 -29.66
CA GLN A 621 6.55 -7.91 -28.38
C GLN A 621 6.48 -9.34 -27.85
N SER A 622 7.43 -9.73 -26.99
CA SER A 622 7.38 -10.97 -26.22
C SER A 622 7.57 -10.66 -24.74
N ILE A 623 6.73 -11.27 -23.88
CA ILE A 623 6.66 -10.97 -22.44
C ILE A 623 6.18 -12.20 -21.67
N THR A 624 6.62 -12.37 -20.42
CA THR A 624 6.04 -13.37 -19.51
C THR A 624 4.72 -12.90 -18.89
N TYR A 625 3.88 -13.85 -18.46
CA TYR A 625 2.70 -13.51 -17.65
C TYR A 625 3.09 -12.79 -16.35
N GLY A 626 4.20 -13.18 -15.70
CA GLY A 626 4.70 -12.50 -14.50
C GLY A 626 5.01 -11.02 -14.73
N GLU A 627 5.76 -10.71 -15.80
CA GLU A 627 6.05 -9.32 -16.19
C GLU A 627 4.78 -8.56 -16.59
N THR A 628 3.82 -9.23 -17.22
CA THR A 628 2.53 -8.63 -17.59
C THR A 628 1.73 -8.20 -16.35
N PHE A 629 1.79 -8.94 -15.24
CA PHE A 629 1.18 -8.48 -13.98
C PHE A 629 1.90 -7.27 -13.38
N ILE A 630 3.22 -7.16 -13.53
CA ILE A 630 3.95 -5.94 -13.16
C ILE A 630 3.49 -4.76 -14.02
N LYS A 631 3.35 -4.94 -15.35
CA LYS A 631 2.80 -3.89 -16.24
C LYS A 631 1.34 -3.54 -15.93
N ALA A 632 0.55 -4.52 -15.52
CA ALA A 632 -0.81 -4.28 -15.05
C ALA A 632 -0.83 -3.45 -13.75
N ALA A 633 0.07 -3.73 -12.82
CA ALA A 633 0.21 -2.96 -11.58
C ALA A 633 0.70 -1.52 -11.81
N GLU A 634 1.73 -1.33 -12.66
CA GLU A 634 2.20 -0.02 -13.09
C GLU A 634 1.07 0.82 -13.74
N TYR A 635 0.25 0.20 -14.60
CA TYR A 635 -0.83 0.88 -15.31
C TYR A 635 -2.06 1.19 -14.44
N SER A 636 -2.45 0.28 -13.55
CA SER A 636 -3.69 0.37 -12.78
C SER A 636 -3.53 0.93 -11.36
N GLY A 637 -2.33 0.93 -10.81
CA GLY A 637 -2.09 1.19 -9.39
C GLY A 637 -2.50 0.04 -8.45
N VAL A 638 -2.85 -1.14 -8.97
CA VAL A 638 -3.26 -2.32 -8.19
C VAL A 638 -2.06 -3.25 -7.94
N SER A 639 -2.01 -3.89 -6.77
CA SER A 639 -0.97 -4.86 -6.41
C SER A 639 -0.87 -6.00 -7.44
N PRO A 640 0.33 -6.27 -7.99
CA PRO A 640 0.52 -7.38 -8.94
C PRO A 640 0.31 -8.74 -8.26
N TYR A 641 0.46 -8.82 -6.93
CA TYR A 641 0.16 -10.02 -6.15
C TYR A 641 -1.35 -10.26 -6.07
N HIS A 642 -2.13 -9.20 -5.87
CA HIS A 642 -3.60 -9.27 -5.93
C HIS A 642 -4.08 -9.67 -7.33
N LEU A 643 -3.53 -9.06 -8.38
CA LEU A 643 -3.90 -9.37 -9.77
C LEU A 643 -3.54 -10.82 -10.15
N ALA A 644 -2.32 -11.27 -9.85
CA ALA A 644 -1.87 -12.63 -10.17
C ALA A 644 -2.62 -13.70 -9.37
N SER A 645 -2.92 -13.45 -8.09
CA SER A 645 -3.70 -14.39 -7.26
C SER A 645 -5.16 -14.48 -7.69
N ARG A 646 -5.79 -13.35 -8.08
CA ARG A 646 -7.11 -13.33 -8.74
C ARG A 646 -7.09 -14.19 -10.00
N VAL A 647 -6.21 -13.91 -10.96
CA VAL A 647 -6.13 -14.69 -12.20
C VAL A 647 -5.87 -16.17 -11.94
N LYS A 648 -4.98 -16.51 -11.00
CA LYS A 648 -4.74 -17.90 -10.59
C LYS A 648 -6.00 -18.61 -10.09
N GLN A 649 -6.88 -17.93 -9.37
CA GLN A 649 -8.16 -18.49 -8.91
C GLN A 649 -9.23 -18.54 -10.02
N GLU A 650 -9.26 -17.52 -10.89
CA GLU A 650 -10.34 -17.30 -11.87
C GLU A 650 -10.18 -18.10 -13.18
N VAL A 651 -8.95 -18.38 -13.64
CA VAL A 651 -8.71 -19.01 -14.96
C VAL A 651 -7.72 -20.17 -14.98
N VAL A 652 -7.05 -20.54 -13.88
CA VAL A 652 -6.20 -21.75 -13.88
C VAL A 652 -7.05 -22.97 -13.52
N THR A 653 -7.21 -23.89 -14.46
CA THR A 653 -8.00 -25.12 -14.29
C THR A 653 -7.15 -26.34 -13.94
N GLY A 654 -5.83 -26.23 -14.08
CA GLY A 654 -4.86 -27.27 -13.77
C GLY A 654 -3.42 -26.78 -13.97
N ALA A 655 -2.43 -27.63 -13.67
CA ALA A 655 -1.02 -27.26 -13.73
C ALA A 655 -0.55 -26.77 -15.11
N THR A 656 -1.19 -27.24 -16.19
CA THR A 656 -0.90 -26.90 -17.59
C THR A 656 -2.11 -26.42 -18.38
N THR A 657 -3.26 -26.21 -17.72
CA THR A 657 -4.53 -25.87 -18.38
C THR A 657 -5.16 -24.61 -17.82
N LEU A 658 -5.79 -23.84 -18.71
CA LEU A 658 -6.49 -22.60 -18.39
C LEU A 658 -7.97 -22.69 -18.81
N SER A 659 -8.78 -21.75 -18.34
CA SER A 659 -10.16 -21.54 -18.77
C SER A 659 -10.24 -21.22 -20.26
N SER A 660 -11.33 -21.62 -20.90
CA SER A 660 -11.61 -21.24 -22.30
C SER A 660 -11.84 -19.73 -22.49
N SER A 661 -12.05 -18.96 -21.41
CA SER A 661 -12.07 -17.49 -21.44
C SER A 661 -10.72 -16.84 -21.78
N VAL A 662 -9.62 -17.61 -21.74
CA VAL A 662 -8.27 -17.11 -22.05
C VAL A 662 -7.56 -17.94 -23.12
N SER A 663 -8.27 -18.82 -23.84
CA SER A 663 -7.67 -19.67 -24.86
C SER A 663 -7.35 -18.96 -26.18
N GLY A 664 -8.02 -17.84 -26.47
CA GLY A 664 -7.98 -17.17 -27.78
C GLY A 664 -8.64 -17.97 -28.91
N THR A 665 -9.19 -19.14 -28.63
CA THR A 665 -9.73 -20.11 -29.61
C THR A 665 -11.22 -20.43 -29.39
N TYR A 666 -11.90 -19.66 -28.54
CA TYR A 666 -13.31 -19.86 -28.23
C TYR A 666 -14.20 -19.55 -29.46
N PRO A 667 -15.07 -20.48 -29.91
CA PRO A 667 -15.89 -20.29 -31.11
C PRO A 667 -16.70 -18.97 -31.13
N GLY A 668 -16.54 -18.18 -32.19
CA GLY A 668 -17.17 -16.87 -32.38
C GLY A 668 -16.52 -15.68 -31.65
N TYR A 669 -15.50 -15.95 -30.82
CA TYR A 669 -14.70 -14.97 -30.09
C TYR A 669 -13.20 -15.30 -30.19
N GLU A 670 -12.77 -15.82 -31.33
CA GLU A 670 -11.38 -16.11 -31.65
C GLU A 670 -10.54 -14.82 -31.58
N GLY A 671 -9.35 -14.92 -30.98
CA GLY A 671 -8.45 -13.80 -30.74
C GLY A 671 -8.80 -12.91 -29.54
N TYR A 672 -9.85 -13.18 -28.77
CA TYR A 672 -10.23 -12.40 -27.59
C TYR A 672 -9.91 -13.15 -26.28
N TYR A 673 -9.56 -12.40 -25.24
CA TYR A 673 -9.11 -12.93 -23.95
C TYR A 673 -9.77 -12.19 -22.78
N ASN A 674 -10.16 -12.90 -21.72
CA ASN A 674 -10.70 -12.32 -20.49
C ASN A 674 -10.14 -13.02 -19.24
N PHE A 675 -9.04 -12.48 -18.70
CA PHE A 675 -8.32 -13.06 -17.56
C PHE A 675 -8.98 -12.80 -16.19
N TYR A 676 -9.96 -11.90 -16.09
CA TYR A 676 -10.63 -11.53 -14.84
C TYR A 676 -12.15 -11.78 -14.86
N ASN A 677 -12.64 -12.56 -15.83
CA ASN A 677 -14.07 -12.86 -16.01
C ASN A 677 -14.99 -11.62 -16.04
N ILE A 678 -14.48 -10.45 -16.47
CA ILE A 678 -15.23 -9.19 -16.47
C ILE A 678 -16.38 -9.26 -17.49
N GLY A 679 -17.61 -9.04 -17.02
CA GLY A 679 -18.83 -9.18 -17.84
C GLY A 679 -19.29 -10.62 -18.06
N ALA A 680 -18.66 -11.61 -17.42
CA ALA A 680 -19.05 -13.01 -17.46
C ALA A 680 -20.28 -13.29 -16.59
N ASN A 681 -21.43 -12.75 -17.00
CA ASN A 681 -22.69 -13.00 -16.31
C ASN A 681 -23.27 -14.36 -16.74
N ASP A 682 -23.70 -15.16 -15.78
CA ASP A 682 -24.35 -16.43 -16.07
C ASP A 682 -25.78 -16.25 -16.61
N SER A 683 -26.21 -17.21 -17.43
CA SER A 683 -27.52 -17.25 -18.08
C SER A 683 -28.04 -18.68 -18.04
N ALA A 684 -29.35 -18.86 -17.83
CA ALA A 684 -29.97 -20.18 -17.80
C ALA A 684 -29.68 -20.95 -19.11
N GLY A 685 -28.84 -21.99 -19.02
CA GLY A 685 -28.26 -22.71 -20.15
C GLY A 685 -26.72 -22.69 -20.23
N GLY A 686 -26.05 -21.91 -19.36
CA GLY A 686 -24.62 -21.63 -19.46
C GLY A 686 -24.33 -20.53 -20.48
N GLY A 687 -23.21 -19.81 -20.31
CA GLY A 687 -22.87 -18.69 -21.21
C GLY A 687 -21.89 -17.65 -20.65
N ALA A 688 -21.50 -17.74 -19.37
CA ALA A 688 -20.61 -16.78 -18.72
C ALA A 688 -19.33 -16.49 -19.53
N VAL A 689 -18.63 -17.51 -20.04
CA VAL A 689 -17.42 -17.33 -20.87
C VAL A 689 -17.73 -16.55 -22.16
N ALA A 690 -18.78 -16.91 -22.88
CA ALA A 690 -19.17 -16.20 -24.10
C ALA A 690 -19.58 -14.74 -23.82
N ASN A 691 -20.25 -14.48 -22.69
CA ASN A 691 -20.60 -13.12 -22.27
C ASN A 691 -19.35 -12.29 -21.87
N GLY A 692 -18.40 -12.91 -21.15
CA GLY A 692 -17.13 -12.28 -20.82
C GLY A 692 -16.28 -11.98 -22.06
N LEU A 693 -16.26 -12.87 -23.05
CA LEU A 693 -15.56 -12.63 -24.33
C LEU A 693 -16.30 -11.63 -25.22
N LYS A 694 -17.63 -11.57 -25.15
CA LYS A 694 -18.43 -10.50 -25.76
C LYS A 694 -18.10 -9.13 -25.18
N TYR A 695 -17.87 -9.04 -23.87
CA TYR A 695 -17.37 -7.82 -23.24
C TYR A 695 -15.92 -7.52 -23.68
N ALA A 696 -15.03 -8.51 -23.69
CA ALA A 696 -13.65 -8.38 -24.17
C ALA A 696 -13.56 -7.84 -25.61
N LYS A 697 -14.54 -8.18 -26.46
CA LYS A 697 -14.66 -7.74 -27.86
C LYS A 697 -15.27 -6.35 -28.03
N ASN A 698 -16.35 -6.03 -27.31
CA ASN A 698 -17.18 -4.84 -27.57
C ASN A 698 -17.10 -3.75 -26.49
N GLY A 699 -16.76 -4.14 -25.25
CA GLY A 699 -16.73 -3.28 -24.08
C GLY A 699 -18.09 -2.72 -23.65
N SER A 700 -18.04 -1.52 -23.10
CA SER A 700 -19.21 -0.71 -22.73
C SER A 700 -19.61 0.25 -23.85
N SER A 701 -20.73 0.97 -23.69
CA SER A 701 -21.08 2.10 -24.57
C SER A 701 -20.21 3.35 -24.35
N ASN A 702 -19.32 3.37 -23.34
CA ASN A 702 -18.45 4.49 -23.05
C ASN A 702 -17.06 4.27 -23.68
N ALA A 703 -16.80 4.98 -24.78
CA ALA A 703 -15.54 4.90 -25.52
C ALA A 703 -14.31 5.30 -24.70
N VAL A 704 -14.43 6.23 -23.74
CA VAL A 704 -13.33 6.64 -22.85
C VAL A 704 -12.94 5.49 -21.93
N ASN A 705 -13.94 4.85 -21.31
CA ASN A 705 -13.71 3.68 -20.46
C ASN A 705 -13.16 2.50 -21.28
N ASN A 706 -13.66 2.26 -22.49
CA ASN A 706 -13.13 1.18 -23.34
C ASN A 706 -11.65 1.42 -23.69
N SER A 707 -11.27 2.66 -24.03
CA SER A 707 -9.86 3.03 -24.27
C SER A 707 -9.00 2.85 -23.02
N LEU A 708 -9.50 3.27 -21.85
CA LEU A 708 -8.81 3.17 -20.55
C LEU A 708 -8.66 1.71 -20.09
N TYR A 709 -9.61 0.86 -20.42
CA TYR A 709 -9.54 -0.58 -20.15
C TYR A 709 -8.88 -1.35 -21.30
N MET A 710 -8.25 -0.69 -22.27
CA MET A 710 -7.59 -1.31 -23.44
C MET A 710 -8.48 -2.23 -24.30
N ILE A 711 -9.79 -2.04 -24.28
CA ILE A 711 -10.74 -2.83 -25.09
C ILE A 711 -10.65 -2.37 -26.56
N PRO A 712 -10.61 -3.28 -27.56
CA PRO A 712 -10.77 -4.74 -27.43
C PRO A 712 -9.55 -5.48 -26.87
N TRP A 713 -9.80 -6.53 -26.08
CA TRP A 713 -8.77 -7.40 -25.50
C TRP A 713 -8.31 -8.48 -26.49
N THR A 714 -7.63 -8.04 -27.55
CA THR A 714 -7.10 -8.88 -28.64
C THR A 714 -5.82 -9.66 -28.30
N SER A 715 -5.34 -9.55 -27.06
CA SER A 715 -4.18 -10.30 -26.56
C SER A 715 -4.26 -10.49 -25.04
N PRO A 716 -3.51 -11.46 -24.47
CA PRO A 716 -3.40 -11.60 -23.03
C PRO A 716 -2.89 -10.32 -22.35
N TYR A 717 -1.99 -9.57 -23.00
CA TYR A 717 -1.47 -8.30 -22.49
C TYR A 717 -2.59 -7.27 -22.29
N ARG A 718 -3.40 -7.02 -23.32
CA ARG A 718 -4.51 -6.05 -23.24
C ARG A 718 -5.56 -6.47 -22.21
N SER A 719 -5.82 -7.78 -22.10
CA SER A 719 -6.77 -8.34 -21.13
C SER A 719 -6.28 -8.17 -19.68
N ILE A 720 -5.02 -8.52 -19.40
CA ILE A 720 -4.45 -8.48 -18.04
C ILE A 720 -4.17 -7.04 -17.60
N VAL A 721 -3.57 -6.21 -18.47
CA VAL A 721 -3.27 -4.81 -18.15
C VAL A 721 -4.54 -3.96 -18.13
N GLY A 722 -5.35 -4.00 -19.19
CA GLY A 722 -6.59 -3.22 -19.26
C GLY A 722 -7.65 -3.63 -18.25
N GLY A 723 -7.82 -4.93 -18.01
CA GLY A 723 -8.73 -5.46 -17.00
C GLY A 723 -8.32 -5.13 -15.55
N SER A 724 -7.03 -4.96 -15.26
CA SER A 724 -6.57 -4.57 -13.91
C SER A 724 -7.05 -3.17 -13.51
N TYR A 725 -7.12 -2.24 -14.46
CA TYR A 725 -7.63 -0.89 -14.23
C TYR A 725 -9.12 -0.91 -13.86
N PHE A 726 -9.91 -1.77 -14.51
CA PHE A 726 -11.32 -1.98 -14.17
C PHE A 726 -11.50 -2.44 -12.71
N LEU A 727 -10.65 -3.34 -12.23
CA LEU A 727 -10.67 -3.84 -10.85
C LEU A 727 -10.27 -2.76 -9.83
N GLY A 728 -9.20 -2.00 -10.11
CA GLY A 728 -8.68 -0.98 -9.19
C GLY A 728 -9.61 0.21 -8.96
N GLY A 729 -10.32 0.66 -10.01
CA GLY A 729 -11.07 1.91 -10.00
C GLY A 729 -12.21 2.03 -9.00
N SER A 730 -12.80 0.92 -8.55
CA SER A 730 -13.98 0.95 -7.68
C SER A 730 -13.68 1.12 -6.19
N TYR A 731 -12.53 0.65 -5.70
CA TYR A 731 -12.21 0.66 -4.26
C TYR A 731 -10.75 1.04 -3.99
N ILE A 732 -9.82 0.28 -4.54
CA ILE A 732 -8.37 0.42 -4.29
C ILE A 732 -7.90 1.84 -4.65
N ASN A 733 -8.23 2.31 -5.86
CA ASN A 733 -7.82 3.64 -6.34
C ASN A 733 -8.63 4.80 -5.69
N ARG A 734 -9.57 4.49 -4.79
CA ARG A 734 -10.27 5.45 -3.93
C ARG A 734 -9.69 5.49 -2.50
N GLY A 735 -8.64 4.71 -2.23
CA GLY A 735 -8.04 4.57 -0.88
C GLY A 735 -8.64 3.44 -0.04
N GLN A 736 -9.62 2.68 -0.55
CA GLN A 736 -10.09 1.45 0.10
C GLN A 736 -9.23 0.27 -0.37
N ASP A 737 -7.95 0.31 -0.03
CA ASP A 737 -6.90 -0.55 -0.57
C ASP A 737 -6.44 -1.66 0.38
N THR A 738 -7.25 -1.97 1.40
CA THR A 738 -7.21 -3.23 2.15
C THR A 738 -8.64 -3.78 2.26
N ILE A 739 -8.79 -5.09 2.51
CA ILE A 739 -10.12 -5.71 2.68
C ILE A 739 -10.85 -5.11 3.87
N TYR A 740 -10.12 -4.79 4.95
CA TYR A 740 -10.65 -4.05 6.09
C TYR A 740 -11.22 -2.69 5.68
N LEU A 741 -10.49 -1.89 4.90
CA LEU A 741 -10.96 -0.57 4.43
C LEU A 741 -12.11 -0.69 3.41
N GLN A 742 -12.21 -1.81 2.68
CA GLN A 742 -13.37 -2.12 1.85
C GLN A 742 -14.59 -2.48 2.68
N LYS A 743 -14.44 -3.19 3.82
CA LYS A 743 -15.55 -3.52 4.73
C LYS A 743 -16.05 -2.35 5.55
N PHE A 744 -15.16 -1.57 6.17
CA PHE A 744 -15.56 -0.56 7.17
C PHE A 744 -15.51 0.87 6.63
N ASN A 745 -14.75 1.12 5.56
CA ASN A 745 -14.42 2.44 5.02
C ASN A 745 -14.18 3.54 6.08
N VAL A 746 -13.09 3.38 6.83
CA VAL A 746 -12.59 4.41 7.76
C VAL A 746 -11.60 5.35 7.08
N THR A 747 -11.75 5.56 5.77
CA THR A 747 -10.96 6.53 5.00
C THR A 747 -11.63 7.89 4.97
N PRO A 748 -10.90 9.00 4.71
CA PRO A 748 -11.50 10.33 4.55
C PRO A 748 -12.49 10.45 3.38
N ILE A 749 -12.50 9.49 2.43
CA ILE A 749 -13.37 9.53 1.25
C ILE A 749 -14.61 8.69 1.52
N SER A 750 -15.75 9.38 1.70
CA SER A 750 -17.04 8.75 1.97
C SER A 750 -17.02 7.86 3.22
N THR A 751 -16.36 8.30 4.29
CA THR A 751 -16.20 7.60 5.57
C THR A 751 -17.52 6.97 6.03
N TYR A 752 -17.49 5.71 6.45
CA TYR A 752 -18.64 4.90 6.87
C TYR A 752 -19.64 4.50 5.76
N TYR A 753 -19.41 4.92 4.51
CA TYR A 753 -20.20 4.58 3.32
C TYR A 753 -19.35 3.87 2.27
N HIS A 754 -19.94 3.44 1.15
CA HIS A 754 -19.23 2.71 0.09
C HIS A 754 -18.50 1.46 0.63
N GLN A 755 -19.14 0.76 1.57
CA GLN A 755 -18.67 -0.51 2.10
C GLN A 755 -19.00 -1.64 1.10
N TYR A 756 -18.01 -2.47 0.78
CA TYR A 756 -18.13 -3.56 -0.19
C TYR A 756 -19.12 -4.66 0.25
N MET A 757 -19.27 -4.85 1.56
CA MET A 757 -20.00 -5.96 2.16
C MET A 757 -20.59 -5.61 3.53
N THR A 758 -21.72 -6.23 3.84
CA THR A 758 -22.45 -6.09 5.11
C THR A 758 -21.97 -7.07 6.17
N ASN A 759 -21.53 -8.28 5.78
CA ASN A 759 -21.01 -9.30 6.70
C ASN A 759 -19.78 -8.79 7.47
N VAL A 760 -19.91 -8.64 8.78
CA VAL A 760 -18.86 -8.13 9.67
C VAL A 760 -17.64 -9.07 9.77
N GLU A 761 -17.86 -10.38 9.56
CA GLU A 761 -16.82 -11.41 9.66
C GLU A 761 -15.99 -11.56 8.37
N ALA A 762 -16.43 -10.93 7.28
CA ALA A 762 -15.89 -11.20 5.94
C ALA A 762 -14.38 -10.88 5.78
N PRO A 763 -13.82 -9.77 6.30
CA PRO A 763 -12.39 -9.51 6.19
C PRO A 763 -11.51 -10.62 6.76
N PHE A 764 -11.89 -11.17 7.92
CA PHE A 764 -11.20 -12.29 8.55
C PHE A 764 -11.36 -13.60 7.77
N ALA A 765 -12.55 -13.84 7.19
CA ALA A 765 -12.79 -15.02 6.35
C ALA A 765 -11.98 -14.96 5.04
N GLU A 766 -11.82 -13.78 4.44
CA GLU A 766 -11.01 -13.57 3.23
C GLU A 766 -9.50 -13.62 3.52
N ALA A 767 -9.05 -13.10 4.66
CA ALA A 767 -7.64 -13.19 5.09
C ALA A 767 -7.11 -14.65 5.07
N LYS A 768 -7.93 -15.60 5.55
CA LYS A 768 -7.60 -17.05 5.52
C LYS A 768 -7.52 -17.62 4.10
N LYS A 769 -8.36 -17.13 3.17
CA LYS A 769 -8.30 -17.51 1.76
C LYS A 769 -7.03 -16.99 1.09
N ILE A 770 -6.60 -15.75 1.39
CA ILE A 770 -5.34 -15.18 0.91
C ILE A 770 -4.14 -15.96 1.44
N LEU A 771 -4.07 -16.22 2.75
CA LEU A 771 -3.03 -17.07 3.36
C LEU A 771 -2.89 -18.41 2.62
N SER A 772 -4.03 -19.03 2.28
CA SER A 772 -4.06 -20.31 1.56
C SER A 772 -3.57 -20.19 0.10
N ALA A 773 -3.88 -19.08 -0.57
CA ALA A 773 -3.43 -18.78 -1.93
C ALA A 773 -1.93 -18.41 -1.99
N TYR A 774 -1.36 -17.89 -0.90
CA TYR A 774 0.03 -17.44 -0.77
C TYR A 774 0.98 -18.52 -0.24
N ASN A 775 0.64 -19.80 -0.43
CA ASN A 775 1.56 -20.91 -0.14
C ASN A 775 2.87 -20.76 -0.95
N GLY A 776 4.00 -20.64 -0.27
CA GLY A 776 5.32 -20.36 -0.88
C GLY A 776 5.70 -18.87 -0.98
N MET A 777 4.93 -17.95 -0.39
CA MET A 777 5.23 -16.51 -0.32
C MET A 777 5.87 -16.05 1.00
N ALA A 778 6.31 -16.96 1.88
CA ALA A 778 6.85 -16.61 3.20
C ALA A 778 8.06 -15.65 3.12
N ASP A 779 8.95 -15.87 2.15
CA ASP A 779 10.13 -15.02 1.91
C ASP A 779 9.82 -13.79 1.04
N SER A 780 8.62 -13.69 0.46
CA SER A 780 8.23 -12.53 -0.35
C SER A 780 7.85 -11.36 0.58
N PRO A 781 8.29 -10.12 0.29
CA PRO A 781 7.85 -8.97 1.07
C PRO A 781 6.38 -8.66 0.80
N ILE A 782 5.58 -8.62 1.86
CA ILE A 782 4.16 -8.28 1.84
C ILE A 782 3.96 -7.05 2.74
N VAL A 783 3.21 -6.06 2.23
CA VAL A 783 2.99 -4.79 2.93
C VAL A 783 1.58 -4.77 3.49
N PHE A 784 1.45 -4.53 4.80
CA PHE A 784 0.19 -4.44 5.50
C PHE A 784 -0.04 -2.99 5.96
N SER A 785 -1.24 -2.46 5.72
CA SER A 785 -1.67 -1.13 6.15
C SER A 785 -2.73 -1.29 7.24
N ILE A 786 -2.28 -1.19 8.48
CA ILE A 786 -3.03 -1.59 9.67
C ILE A 786 -3.68 -0.34 10.29
N PRO A 787 -5.03 -0.27 10.38
CA PRO A 787 -5.72 0.87 10.99
C PRO A 787 -5.26 1.13 12.43
N VAL A 788 -5.13 2.41 12.77
CA VAL A 788 -4.93 2.90 14.14
C VAL A 788 -5.98 3.99 14.40
N TYR A 789 -6.75 3.83 15.46
CA TYR A 789 -7.81 4.76 15.86
C TYR A 789 -7.39 5.61 17.07
N LEU A 790 -8.00 6.77 17.21
CA LEU A 790 -7.87 7.59 18.42
C LEU A 790 -8.71 6.96 19.54
N ASN A 791 -8.23 7.09 20.79
CA ASN A 791 -8.95 6.67 22.01
C ASN A 791 -9.41 5.20 22.03
N MET A 792 -8.63 4.28 21.43
CA MET A 792 -8.89 2.84 21.53
C MET A 792 -8.82 2.33 22.98
N PRO A 793 -9.54 1.25 23.32
CA PRO A 793 -9.37 0.54 24.59
C PRO A 793 -7.90 0.13 24.79
N SER A 794 -7.42 0.18 26.04
CA SER A 794 -6.01 -0.10 26.38
C SER A 794 -5.55 -1.50 25.94
N SER A 795 -6.44 -2.49 26.08
CA SER A 795 -6.27 -3.86 25.62
C SER A 795 -7.13 -4.16 24.38
N PRO A 796 -6.79 -5.18 23.57
CA PRO A 796 -7.66 -5.65 22.49
C PRO A 796 -9.06 -6.00 22.99
N VAL A 797 -10.11 -5.67 22.23
CA VAL A 797 -11.49 -6.00 22.59
C VAL A 797 -11.70 -7.51 22.49
N SER A 798 -12.05 -8.17 23.60
CA SER A 798 -12.36 -9.61 23.60
C SER A 798 -13.59 -9.96 22.76
N ALA A 799 -13.63 -11.18 22.23
CA ALA A 799 -14.83 -11.70 21.55
C ALA A 799 -16.04 -11.71 22.51
N PRO A 800 -17.27 -11.43 22.02
CA PRO A 800 -18.50 -11.58 22.78
C PRO A 800 -18.58 -12.92 23.53
N THR A 801 -18.70 -12.83 24.85
CA THR A 801 -18.92 -13.98 25.74
C THR A 801 -20.40 -14.33 25.78
N THR A 802 -20.71 -15.61 26.03
CA THR A 802 -22.09 -16.13 26.07
C THR A 802 -23.06 -15.23 26.82
N MET A 803 -24.15 -14.87 26.15
CA MET A 803 -25.30 -14.20 26.74
C MET A 803 -26.52 -15.12 26.63
N PHE A 804 -27.54 -14.84 27.43
CA PHE A 804 -28.84 -15.51 27.40
C PHE A 804 -29.93 -14.55 26.92
N ASN A 805 -31.08 -15.07 26.46
CA ASN A 805 -32.16 -14.25 25.92
C ASN A 805 -32.81 -13.38 27.03
N PRO A 806 -32.84 -12.03 26.90
CA PRO A 806 -33.42 -11.12 27.90
C PRO A 806 -34.93 -10.90 27.78
N ASN A 807 -35.62 -11.56 26.86
CA ASN A 807 -37.04 -11.26 26.59
C ASN A 807 -37.98 -11.86 27.64
N ASN A 808 -38.34 -11.01 28.61
CA ASN A 808 -39.31 -11.24 29.67
C ASN A 808 -40.72 -10.67 29.36
N TRP A 809 -41.09 -10.49 28.09
CA TRP A 809 -42.43 -9.97 27.79
C TRP A 809 -43.50 -11.06 27.84
N LEU A 810 -44.71 -10.71 28.28
CA LEU A 810 -45.91 -11.54 28.08
C LEU A 810 -46.38 -11.48 26.62
N LYS A 811 -46.85 -12.63 26.14
CA LYS A 811 -47.57 -12.83 24.89
C LYS A 811 -49.09 -12.77 25.11
N SER A 812 -49.56 -13.22 26.26
CA SER A 812 -50.96 -13.15 26.67
C SER A 812 -51.08 -13.00 28.18
N LEU A 813 -52.11 -12.26 28.61
CA LEU A 813 -52.65 -12.29 29.95
C LEU A 813 -54.18 -12.36 29.83
N LYS A 814 -54.79 -13.35 30.47
CA LYS A 814 -56.25 -13.52 30.54
C LYS A 814 -56.62 -13.93 31.96
N ILE A 815 -57.79 -13.47 32.41
CA ILE A 815 -58.34 -13.79 33.72
C ILE A 815 -59.70 -14.42 33.50
N TYR A 816 -59.99 -15.49 34.22
CA TYR A 816 -61.26 -16.20 34.17
C TYR A 816 -61.89 -16.26 35.56
N ASP A 817 -63.22 -16.28 35.61
CA ASP A 817 -63.93 -16.71 36.80
C ASP A 817 -63.89 -18.25 36.96
N MET A 818 -64.57 -18.77 37.98
CA MET A 818 -64.69 -20.21 38.20
C MET A 818 -65.69 -20.93 37.27
N SER A 819 -66.49 -20.20 36.49
CA SER A 819 -67.36 -20.78 35.45
C SER A 819 -66.65 -20.95 34.10
N GLY A 820 -65.47 -20.34 33.94
CA GLY A 820 -64.69 -20.32 32.69
C GLY A 820 -65.01 -19.11 31.80
N GLN A 821 -65.76 -18.12 32.30
CA GLN A 821 -66.00 -16.86 31.62
C GLN A 821 -64.76 -15.95 31.70
N GLU A 822 -64.33 -15.42 30.57
CA GLU A 822 -63.20 -14.47 30.50
C GLU A 822 -63.61 -13.11 31.06
N LEU A 823 -62.85 -12.61 32.03
CA LEU A 823 -63.05 -11.34 32.70
C LEU A 823 -62.22 -10.24 32.02
N ALA A 824 -62.88 -9.15 31.65
CA ALA A 824 -62.25 -8.05 30.91
C ALA A 824 -61.36 -7.19 31.83
N ILE A 825 -60.06 -7.16 31.53
CA ILE A 825 -59.09 -6.29 32.22
C ILE A 825 -58.98 -4.92 31.52
N THR A 826 -58.72 -3.88 32.32
CA THR A 826 -58.48 -2.51 31.85
C THR A 826 -57.06 -2.06 32.22
N PRO A 827 -56.27 -1.46 31.30
CA PRO A 827 -56.53 -1.42 29.86
C PRO A 827 -56.51 -2.83 29.26
N THR A 828 -57.08 -2.99 28.04
CA THR A 828 -56.97 -4.24 27.28
C THR A 828 -55.50 -4.65 27.16
N PHE A 829 -55.22 -5.95 27.32
CA PHE A 829 -53.85 -6.48 27.34
C PHE A 829 -52.97 -5.94 26.20
N SER A 830 -51.78 -5.45 26.55
CA SER A 830 -50.72 -5.14 25.59
C SER A 830 -49.36 -5.57 26.14
N GLN A 831 -48.47 -6.03 25.27
CA GLN A 831 -47.17 -6.59 25.67
C GLN A 831 -46.24 -5.55 26.34
N THR A 832 -46.51 -4.26 26.13
CA THR A 832 -45.78 -3.11 26.69
C THR A 832 -46.36 -2.57 27.98
N GLU A 833 -47.64 -2.81 28.28
CA GLU A 833 -48.23 -2.44 29.57
C GLU A 833 -47.73 -3.37 30.68
N ARG A 834 -47.71 -2.90 31.92
CA ARG A 834 -47.29 -3.64 33.12
C ARG A 834 -48.33 -3.60 34.24
N ASN A 835 -49.34 -2.72 34.18
CA ASN A 835 -50.37 -2.58 35.21
C ASN A 835 -51.76 -2.76 34.60
N TYR A 836 -52.56 -3.62 35.22
CA TYR A 836 -53.94 -3.90 34.83
C TYR A 836 -54.87 -3.78 36.04
N TYR A 837 -56.14 -3.56 35.75
CA TYR A 837 -57.22 -3.37 36.70
C TYR A 837 -58.40 -4.25 36.31
N LEU A 838 -59.06 -4.84 37.31
CA LEU A 838 -60.25 -5.64 37.17
C LEU A 838 -61.19 -5.35 38.34
N ILE A 839 -62.49 -5.25 38.09
CA ILE A 839 -63.52 -5.20 39.13
C ILE A 839 -64.35 -6.47 38.99
N VAL A 840 -64.56 -7.20 40.09
CA VAL A 840 -65.38 -8.42 40.14
C VAL A 840 -66.45 -8.28 41.23
N PRO A 841 -67.65 -8.85 41.03
CA PRO A 841 -68.69 -8.82 42.06
C PRO A 841 -68.25 -9.56 43.32
N ASN A 842 -68.76 -9.15 44.49
CA ASN A 842 -68.40 -9.68 45.80
C ASN A 842 -68.55 -11.22 45.97
N ASN A 843 -69.33 -11.91 45.12
CA ASN A 843 -69.41 -13.37 45.13
C ASN A 843 -68.22 -14.08 44.43
N THR A 844 -67.33 -13.33 43.79
CA THR A 844 -66.15 -13.86 43.08
C THR A 844 -65.00 -14.07 44.07
N GLU A 845 -64.99 -15.23 44.73
CA GLU A 845 -63.93 -15.59 45.70
C GLU A 845 -62.60 -15.96 45.03
N TYR A 846 -62.64 -16.47 43.80
CA TYR A 846 -61.46 -16.93 43.08
C TYR A 846 -61.48 -16.46 41.63
N VAL A 847 -60.28 -16.21 41.10
CA VAL A 847 -60.03 -16.04 39.67
C VAL A 847 -58.90 -16.96 39.21
N ASN A 848 -58.95 -17.40 37.95
CA ASN A 848 -57.86 -18.14 37.32
C ASN A 848 -57.10 -17.24 36.34
N ILE A 849 -55.84 -16.95 36.64
CA ILE A 849 -54.99 -16.06 35.84
C ILE A 849 -54.11 -16.89 34.91
N LEU A 850 -54.37 -16.84 33.61
CA LEU A 850 -53.62 -17.55 32.58
C LEU A 850 -52.73 -16.58 31.80
N ALA A 851 -51.42 -16.80 31.87
CA ALA A 851 -50.41 -16.01 31.20
C ALA A 851 -49.47 -16.88 30.36
N SER A 852 -48.88 -16.32 29.30
CA SER A 852 -47.83 -16.99 28.52
C SER A 852 -46.74 -16.00 28.10
N PRO A 853 -45.44 -16.38 28.11
CA PRO A 853 -44.36 -15.49 27.72
C PRO A 853 -44.24 -15.40 26.19
N VAL A 854 -43.58 -14.36 25.68
CA VAL A 854 -43.21 -14.25 24.27
C VAL A 854 -42.07 -15.23 23.95
N SER A 855 -40.98 -15.18 24.73
CA SER A 855 -39.88 -16.11 24.55
C SER A 855 -40.22 -17.48 25.13
N LYS A 856 -39.94 -18.53 24.36
CA LYS A 856 -40.02 -19.92 24.83
C LYS A 856 -38.94 -20.28 25.86
N LYS A 857 -37.94 -19.41 26.03
CA LYS A 857 -36.84 -19.55 27.01
C LYS A 857 -37.13 -18.83 28.33
N ALA A 858 -38.14 -17.96 28.37
CA ALA A 858 -38.59 -17.31 29.59
C ALA A 858 -39.54 -18.21 30.38
N SER A 859 -39.58 -18.02 31.70
CA SER A 859 -40.51 -18.68 32.61
C SER A 859 -41.47 -17.67 33.23
N ILE A 860 -42.59 -18.16 33.76
CA ILE A 860 -43.53 -17.36 34.55
C ILE A 860 -43.61 -17.97 35.94
N SER A 861 -43.50 -17.13 36.96
CA SER A 861 -43.86 -17.47 38.34
C SER A 861 -45.11 -16.68 38.71
N GLY A 862 -46.05 -17.29 39.45
CA GLY A 862 -47.33 -16.66 39.80
C GLY A 862 -48.42 -16.84 38.72
N GLY A 863 -49.64 -16.41 39.05
CA GLY A 863 -50.85 -16.71 38.30
C GLY A 863 -51.54 -18.00 38.77
N GLY A 864 -52.42 -18.56 37.92
CA GLY A 864 -53.28 -19.68 38.28
C GLY A 864 -54.46 -19.27 39.18
N HIS A 865 -55.01 -20.22 39.94
CA HIS A 865 -56.11 -19.98 40.87
C HIS A 865 -55.67 -19.08 42.03
N THR A 866 -56.27 -17.90 42.12
CA THR A 866 -55.95 -16.87 43.11
C THR A 866 -57.19 -16.56 43.94
N LEU A 867 -57.08 -16.69 45.27
CA LEU A 867 -58.09 -16.29 46.24
C LEU A 867 -58.14 -14.77 46.35
N LEU A 868 -59.35 -14.20 46.38
CA LEU A 868 -59.61 -12.77 46.51
C LEU A 868 -60.26 -12.45 47.86
N ASN A 869 -59.64 -11.56 48.63
CA ASN A 869 -60.27 -10.91 49.77
C ASN A 869 -61.28 -9.86 49.29
N VAL A 870 -62.24 -9.48 50.14
CA VAL A 870 -63.13 -8.34 49.85
C VAL A 870 -62.30 -7.05 49.82
N GLY A 871 -62.56 -6.17 48.84
CA GLY A 871 -61.77 -4.96 48.59
C GLY A 871 -60.63 -5.18 47.59
N ILE A 872 -59.51 -4.49 47.79
CA ILE A 872 -58.39 -4.43 46.83
C ILE A 872 -57.44 -5.61 47.03
N ASN A 873 -57.22 -6.38 45.96
CA ASN A 873 -56.22 -7.44 45.88
C ASN A 873 -55.17 -7.06 44.83
N GLN A 874 -53.89 -7.28 45.13
CA GLN A 874 -52.81 -7.09 44.16
C GLN A 874 -52.15 -8.43 43.86
N VAL A 875 -52.17 -8.81 42.58
CA VAL A 875 -51.53 -10.03 42.08
C VAL A 875 -50.42 -9.64 41.14
N VAL A 876 -49.22 -10.18 41.35
CA VAL A 876 -48.07 -9.94 40.47
C VAL A 876 -47.74 -11.23 39.72
N VAL A 877 -47.53 -11.10 38.42
CA VAL A 877 -47.08 -12.17 37.52
C VAL A 877 -45.67 -11.82 37.02
N PRO A 878 -44.61 -12.18 37.76
CA PRO A 878 -43.24 -12.09 37.26
C PRO A 878 -43.00 -13.01 36.05
N VAL A 879 -42.49 -12.43 34.97
CA VAL A 879 -41.88 -13.14 33.85
C VAL A 879 -40.37 -13.05 33.98
N ILE A 880 -39.69 -14.18 34.00
CA ILE A 880 -38.24 -14.29 34.21
C ILE A 880 -37.61 -14.74 32.89
N ALA A 881 -36.78 -13.89 32.29
CA ALA A 881 -36.05 -14.19 31.07
C ALA A 881 -34.94 -15.24 31.27
N GLU A 882 -34.35 -15.74 30.18
CA GLU A 882 -33.29 -16.76 30.23
C GLU A 882 -32.01 -16.24 30.91
N ASN A 883 -31.75 -14.92 30.83
CA ASN A 883 -30.65 -14.27 31.54
C ASN A 883 -30.98 -13.90 33.01
N GLY A 884 -32.20 -14.17 33.48
CA GLY A 884 -32.69 -13.80 34.81
C GLY A 884 -33.39 -12.44 34.91
N ASP A 885 -33.47 -11.64 33.84
CA ASP A 885 -34.17 -10.34 33.89
C ASP A 885 -35.66 -10.53 34.15
N ILE A 886 -36.20 -9.85 35.16
CA ILE A 886 -37.60 -9.99 35.59
C ILE A 886 -38.44 -8.80 35.14
N ALA A 887 -39.57 -9.08 34.47
CA ALA A 887 -40.64 -8.11 34.25
C ALA A 887 -41.87 -8.49 35.06
N ASN A 888 -42.27 -7.62 35.99
CA ASN A 888 -43.47 -7.80 36.79
C ASN A 888 -44.70 -7.23 36.09
N TYR A 889 -45.72 -8.06 35.89
CA TYR A 889 -47.03 -7.64 35.42
C TYR A 889 -48.02 -7.65 36.60
N THR A 890 -48.48 -6.48 37.01
CA THR A 890 -49.32 -6.28 38.19
C THR A 890 -50.79 -6.19 37.79
N ILE A 891 -51.65 -6.89 38.52
CA ILE A 891 -53.09 -6.93 38.34
C ILE A 891 -53.73 -6.50 39.66
N ASN A 892 -54.44 -5.38 39.64
CA ASN A 892 -55.16 -4.85 40.80
C ASN A 892 -56.64 -5.24 40.63
N ILE A 893 -57.12 -6.14 41.49
CA ILE A 893 -58.45 -6.73 41.42
C ILE A 893 -59.28 -6.21 42.60
N VAL A 894 -60.33 -5.46 42.31
CA VAL A 894 -61.30 -5.01 43.31
C VAL A 894 -62.45 -6.01 43.36
N ARG A 895 -62.73 -6.56 44.55
CA ARG A 895 -63.89 -7.41 44.84
C ARG A 895 -64.89 -6.59 45.66
N GLU A 896 -66.01 -6.20 45.04
CA GLU A 896 -67.04 -5.30 45.64
C GLU A 896 -68.49 -5.71 45.34
#